data_AF-A0A958P943-F1
#
_entry.id   AF-A0A958P943-F1
#
_cell.length_a   1.000
_cell.length_b   1.000
_cell.length_c   1.000
_cell.angle_alpha   90.00
_cell.angle_beta   90.00
_cell.angle_gamma   90.00
#
_symmetry.space_group_name_H-M   'P 1'
#
loop_
_entity.id
_entity.type
_entity.pdbx_description
1 polymer ?
#
loop_
_entity_poly.entity_id
_entity_poly.type
_entity_poly.pdbx_seq_one_letter_code
_entity_poly.pdbx_strand_id
1 'polypeptide(L)'
;MGRYTKRLIIALFFSMTCYGATEYWYISTRKVRKIDSSKPPIATLIESENQVQRKPISRIIWESISLNEALYAGESIRTSNNSQAKIKFENTGTIIELEPESLIVLEESKGKVTLNFLKGNIFLNNESKNKQSGNDLTIKAGKSEIRATASTNLNLSGNSDEGVNLDVFKGAATLTSEKGKELTVDKTKSGELTKGGVLNVKKEKFEILSPQANDRYYVDPENRKPLTINWKNLPEGYTVQLFVGERRSKLYKVNLPVVAGESGKLSFKPKVGKFYWKLLASPKEATKSSSKIKSKIFPITVIAKIPPTLIYPKKDQQIVLDDENKEVKIKWANTAQLEDLTLQVATDKNLNNLIIKAKSLNNKITVDSLEISQPGDYFWRIIGYMDINGKLEPISSPIQKFTLNIVEELKPPRPKSPSYDQNILFSKFLKDGATLSWTKMPGISDYKVMLTKVDNNGTTFEPQYYEVSDVILKLTQLDAGSYYWSVASVNKRGETSAYSKQMRFNLKDLPRIEWALDSEEEGVYYFMTARPSIRLKWTIDNEKIVSYRVKYSRDLNGKTIQSKWKTTTTKEFNSYLPTTGLFEFIVEGITLSGKIGARSLPLNLMLKKRDILPAPTFAKSVPLKILSEKNGNFQIQWNPVKGATKYTVQLKDKNGQVIHEYNFESTSGTVKNLNPGKYDISVASVDQFDRKGLSSENREVTVPNSSNIQAPKLKGIKVK
;
A
#
# COMPACT_ATOMS: atom_id res chain seq x y z
N MET A 1 49.07 7.30 32.91
CA MET A 1 48.06 6.92 33.93
C MET A 1 48.55 7.31 35.31
N GLY A 2 47.81 8.16 36.03
CA GLY A 2 48.22 8.63 37.36
C GLY A 2 48.16 7.51 38.41
N ARG A 3 48.92 7.65 39.51
CA ARG A 3 48.94 6.69 40.64
C ARG A 3 47.53 6.35 41.13
N TYR A 4 46.60 7.30 41.12
CA TYR A 4 45.20 7.11 41.51
C TYR A 4 44.42 6.23 40.52
N THR A 5 44.64 6.40 39.21
CA THR A 5 43.99 5.60 38.18
C THR A 5 44.42 4.14 38.26
N LYS A 6 45.71 3.87 38.54
CA LYS A 6 46.21 2.50 38.75
C LYS A 6 45.57 1.84 39.98
N ARG A 7 45.41 2.57 41.10
CA ARG A 7 44.74 2.05 42.31
C ARG A 7 43.27 1.74 42.07
N LEU A 8 42.55 2.57 41.31
CA LEU A 8 41.16 2.33 40.95
C LEU A 8 41.00 1.10 40.05
N ILE A 9 41.90 0.88 39.10
CA ILE A 9 41.87 -0.31 38.23
C ILE A 9 42.15 -1.57 39.03
N ILE A 10 43.11 -1.53 39.95
CA ILE A 10 43.40 -2.66 40.84
C ILE A 10 42.19 -2.95 41.73
N ALA A 11 41.58 -1.94 42.34
CA ALA A 11 40.38 -2.10 43.15
C ALA A 11 39.21 -2.68 42.33
N LEU A 12 38.99 -2.18 41.11
CA LEU A 12 37.98 -2.71 40.20
C LEU A 12 38.24 -4.18 39.86
N PHE A 13 39.48 -4.54 39.58
CA PHE A 13 39.86 -5.92 39.27
C PHE A 13 39.60 -6.84 40.46
N PHE A 14 39.99 -6.45 41.68
CA PHE A 14 39.70 -7.20 42.91
C PHE A 14 38.20 -7.32 43.18
N SER A 15 37.42 -6.25 43.01
CA SER A 15 35.97 -6.29 43.15
C SER A 15 35.32 -7.22 42.12
N MET A 16 35.77 -7.18 40.86
CA MET A 16 35.29 -8.10 39.82
C MET A 16 35.68 -9.55 40.10
N THR A 17 36.88 -9.81 40.63
CA THR A 17 37.28 -11.18 41.00
C THR A 17 36.49 -11.68 42.21
N CYS A 18 36.27 -10.85 43.23
CA CYS A 18 35.42 -11.21 44.35
C CYS A 18 33.97 -11.48 43.92
N TYR A 19 33.41 -10.64 43.05
CA TYR A 19 32.09 -10.85 42.48
C TYR A 19 32.03 -12.14 41.66
N GLY A 20 32.98 -12.33 40.73
CA GLY A 20 33.06 -13.53 39.89
C GLY A 20 33.28 -14.80 40.69
N ALA A 21 34.09 -14.77 41.75
CA ALA A 21 34.28 -15.90 42.65
C ALA A 21 33.03 -16.20 43.48
N THR A 22 32.31 -15.16 43.92
CA THR A 22 31.04 -15.31 44.65
C THR A 22 29.95 -15.88 43.76
N GLU A 23 29.82 -15.39 42.52
CA GLU A 23 28.89 -15.92 41.53
C GLU A 23 29.27 -17.33 41.10
N TYR A 24 30.55 -17.60 40.85
CA TYR A 24 31.03 -18.93 40.54
C TYR A 24 30.76 -19.89 41.70
N TRP A 25 31.01 -19.48 42.94
CA TRP A 25 30.66 -20.27 44.12
C TRP A 25 29.15 -20.48 44.24
N TYR A 26 28.35 -19.44 44.01
CA TYR A 26 26.89 -19.52 44.01
C TYR A 26 26.39 -20.51 42.94
N ILE A 27 26.85 -20.41 41.70
CA ILE A 27 26.46 -21.26 40.57
C ILE A 27 27.00 -22.69 40.71
N SER A 28 28.26 -22.86 41.14
CA SER A 28 28.87 -24.19 41.32
C SER A 28 28.27 -24.95 42.50
N THR A 29 27.85 -24.23 43.55
CA THR A 29 27.04 -24.81 44.64
C THR A 29 25.56 -24.93 44.29
N ARG A 30 25.08 -24.20 43.26
CA ARG A 30 23.72 -24.32 42.70
C ARG A 30 23.46 -25.67 42.01
N LYS A 31 24.38 -26.65 42.06
CA LYS A 31 24.21 -28.01 41.50
C LYS A 31 22.75 -28.41 41.51
N VAL A 32 22.22 -28.50 40.29
CA VAL A 32 20.85 -28.85 39.93
C VAL A 32 20.39 -29.98 40.83
N ARG A 33 19.24 -29.78 41.46
CA ARG A 33 18.32 -30.80 41.99
C ARG A 33 18.74 -32.22 41.58
N LYS A 34 19.52 -32.90 42.41
CA LYS A 34 19.05 -34.20 42.86
C LYS A 34 18.15 -33.86 44.05
N ILE A 35 16.89 -33.56 43.75
CA ILE A 35 15.83 -33.82 44.72
C ILE A 35 16.15 -35.24 45.19
N ASP A 36 16.28 -35.45 46.49
CA ASP A 36 16.15 -36.79 47.02
C ASP A 36 14.72 -37.22 46.68
N SER A 37 14.54 -37.76 45.46
CA SER A 37 13.25 -38.07 44.82
C SER A 37 12.54 -39.22 45.52
N SER A 38 13.03 -39.62 46.69
CA SER A 38 12.40 -40.60 47.56
C SER A 38 11.26 -40.01 48.40
N LYS A 39 11.20 -38.68 48.60
CA LYS A 39 10.17 -38.04 49.44
C LYS A 39 9.22 -37.12 48.66
N PRO A 40 7.90 -37.30 48.77
CA PRO A 40 6.92 -36.43 48.11
C PRO A 40 6.94 -35.01 48.71
N PRO A 41 6.59 -33.98 47.92
CA PRO A 41 6.38 -32.63 48.46
C PRO A 41 5.18 -32.61 49.40
N ILE A 42 5.26 -31.81 50.46
CA ILE A 42 4.19 -31.71 51.47
C ILE A 42 3.34 -30.45 51.29
N ALA A 43 3.86 -29.46 50.57
CA ALA A 43 3.15 -28.23 50.27
C ALA A 43 3.68 -27.56 48.98
N THR A 44 2.91 -26.61 48.45
CA THR A 44 3.29 -25.79 47.29
C THR A 44 3.03 -24.31 47.56
N LEU A 45 3.95 -23.45 47.12
CA LEU A 45 3.74 -22.00 47.16
C LEU A 45 2.77 -21.58 46.05
N ILE A 46 1.54 -21.21 46.41
CA ILE A 46 0.47 -20.87 45.46
C ILE A 46 0.29 -19.36 45.27
N GLU A 47 0.87 -18.53 46.14
CA GLU A 47 0.87 -17.07 46.01
C GLU A 47 2.09 -16.50 46.74
N SER A 48 2.73 -15.49 46.16
CA SER A 48 3.88 -14.81 46.78
C SER A 48 3.90 -13.33 46.41
N GLU A 49 4.07 -12.47 47.40
CA GLU A 49 4.25 -11.03 47.22
C GLU A 49 5.60 -10.60 47.80
N ASN A 50 6.37 -9.84 47.01
CA ASN A 50 7.71 -9.38 47.36
C ASN A 50 8.69 -10.52 47.70
N GLN A 51 9.38 -10.44 48.83
CA GLN A 51 10.49 -11.33 49.18
C GLN A 51 10.04 -12.46 50.11
N VAL A 52 9.80 -13.64 49.51
CA VAL A 52 9.53 -14.91 50.22
C VAL A 52 10.75 -15.82 50.04
N GLN A 53 11.25 -16.37 51.15
CA GLN A 53 12.46 -17.18 51.14
C GLN A 53 12.25 -18.49 51.87
N ARG A 54 12.90 -19.56 51.37
CA ARG A 54 13.07 -20.80 52.11
C ARG A 54 14.52 -21.01 52.52
N LYS A 55 14.71 -21.82 53.55
CA LYS A 55 16.00 -22.41 53.91
C LYS A 55 15.84 -23.93 53.83
N PRO A 56 16.40 -24.59 52.80
CA PRO A 56 16.34 -26.04 52.67
C PRO A 56 17.08 -26.75 53.81
N ILE A 57 16.70 -27.98 54.14
CA ILE A 57 17.40 -28.76 55.19
C ILE A 57 18.86 -29.06 54.83
N SER A 58 19.16 -29.18 53.53
CA SER A 58 20.51 -29.47 53.02
C SER A 58 21.43 -28.24 52.99
N ARG A 59 20.94 -27.04 53.36
CA ARG A 59 21.67 -25.78 53.23
C ARG A 59 21.42 -24.85 54.41
N ILE A 60 22.41 -24.00 54.70
CA ILE A 60 22.31 -23.01 55.79
C ILE A 60 21.85 -21.63 55.26
N ILE A 61 21.84 -21.45 53.94
CA ILE A 61 21.50 -20.17 53.29
C ILE A 61 20.02 -20.06 52.93
N TRP A 62 19.48 -18.84 53.04
CA TRP A 62 18.14 -18.50 52.56
C TRP A 62 18.15 -18.31 51.04
N GLU A 63 17.18 -18.90 50.35
CA GLU A 63 16.97 -18.75 48.91
C GLU A 63 15.55 -18.28 48.61
N SER A 64 15.37 -17.50 47.56
CA SER A 64 14.05 -17.03 47.12
C SER A 64 13.24 -18.19 46.55
N ILE A 65 11.94 -18.22 46.85
CA ILE A 65 11.01 -19.23 46.34
C ILE A 65 10.19 -18.63 45.20
N SER A 66 10.01 -19.38 44.11
CA SER A 66 9.16 -18.96 42.99
C SER A 66 7.73 -19.50 43.13
N LEU A 67 6.76 -18.84 42.49
CA LEU A 67 5.39 -19.31 42.42
C LEU A 67 5.33 -20.76 41.85
N ASN A 68 4.45 -21.59 42.41
CA ASN A 68 4.26 -23.01 42.09
C ASN A 68 5.44 -23.91 42.44
N GLU A 69 6.39 -23.42 43.24
CA GLU A 69 7.50 -24.24 43.70
C GLU A 69 7.07 -25.16 44.85
N ALA A 70 7.48 -26.42 44.74
CA ALA A 70 7.25 -27.45 45.75
C ALA A 70 8.10 -27.22 47.01
N LEU A 71 7.50 -27.47 48.17
CA LEU A 71 8.06 -27.34 49.50
C LEU A 71 8.12 -28.70 50.19
N TYR A 72 9.21 -28.92 50.91
CA TYR A 72 9.55 -30.23 51.49
C TYR A 72 9.63 -30.18 53.01
N ALA A 73 9.50 -31.35 53.64
CA ALA A 73 9.68 -31.50 55.08
C ALA A 73 11.12 -31.09 55.49
N GLY A 74 11.21 -30.37 56.60
CA GLY A 74 12.44 -29.79 57.16
C GLY A 74 12.76 -28.37 56.67
N GLU A 75 12.05 -27.86 55.66
CA GLU A 75 12.32 -26.52 55.14
C GLU A 75 11.76 -25.42 56.06
N SER A 76 12.54 -24.36 56.27
CA SER A 76 12.05 -23.15 56.92
C SER A 76 11.58 -22.15 55.87
N ILE A 77 10.43 -21.49 56.07
CA ILE A 77 9.91 -20.46 55.17
C ILE A 77 9.72 -19.17 55.94
N ARG A 78 10.15 -18.05 55.34
CA ARG A 78 9.99 -16.72 55.93
C ARG A 78 9.48 -15.68 54.95
N THR A 79 8.79 -14.70 55.49
CA THR A 79 8.35 -13.47 54.81
C THR A 79 9.06 -12.25 55.42
N SER A 80 9.48 -11.31 54.58
CA SER A 80 10.10 -10.05 55.01
C SER A 80 9.05 -9.00 55.40
N ASN A 81 9.47 -7.79 55.80
CA ASN A 81 8.60 -6.75 56.38
C ASN A 81 7.46 -6.24 55.47
N ASN A 82 7.48 -6.53 54.18
CA ASN A 82 6.44 -6.19 53.20
C ASN A 82 6.04 -7.41 52.34
N SER A 83 6.32 -8.63 52.81
CA SER A 83 6.08 -9.83 52.01
C SER A 83 4.91 -10.62 52.55
N GLN A 84 4.21 -11.31 51.64
CA GLN A 84 3.15 -12.25 51.96
C GLN A 84 3.35 -13.53 51.15
N ALA A 85 2.90 -14.66 51.68
CA ALA A 85 2.94 -15.94 50.99
C ALA A 85 1.70 -16.76 51.29
N LYS A 86 1.18 -17.50 50.30
CA LYS A 86 0.18 -18.54 50.54
C LYS A 86 0.75 -19.89 50.14
N ILE A 87 0.69 -20.82 51.09
CA ILE A 87 1.19 -22.17 50.95
C ILE A 87 0.00 -23.12 51.05
N LYS A 88 -0.14 -24.00 50.06
CA LYS A 88 -1.16 -25.06 50.06
C LYS A 88 -0.51 -26.37 50.46
N PHE A 89 -1.01 -27.03 51.50
CA PHE A 89 -0.57 -28.36 51.92
C PHE A 89 -1.22 -29.43 51.05
N GLU A 90 -0.42 -30.30 50.43
CA GLU A 90 -0.91 -31.26 49.42
C GLU A 90 -1.85 -32.31 50.03
N ASN A 91 -1.48 -32.85 51.19
CA ASN A 91 -2.24 -33.95 51.82
C ASN A 91 -3.54 -33.50 52.49
N THR A 92 -3.63 -32.24 52.90
CA THR A 92 -4.76 -31.72 53.70
C THR A 92 -5.62 -30.72 52.92
N GLY A 93 -5.09 -30.17 51.82
CA GLY A 93 -5.70 -29.04 51.10
C GLY A 93 -5.73 -27.73 51.89
N THR A 94 -5.16 -27.70 53.10
CA THR A 94 -5.15 -26.51 53.96
C THR A 94 -4.28 -25.43 53.34
N ILE A 95 -4.79 -24.20 53.33
CA ILE A 95 -4.05 -23.03 52.87
C ILE A 95 -3.58 -22.24 54.10
N ILE A 96 -2.27 -22.03 54.18
CA ILE A 96 -1.65 -21.16 55.18
C ILE A 96 -1.16 -19.90 54.49
N GLU A 97 -1.66 -18.77 54.96
CA GLU A 97 -1.19 -17.45 54.57
C GLU A 97 -0.21 -16.93 55.61
N LEU A 98 1.00 -16.61 55.18
CA LEU A 98 2.04 -15.98 55.98
C LEU A 98 1.99 -14.48 55.73
N GLU A 99 1.75 -13.71 56.77
CA GLU A 99 1.80 -12.25 56.74
C GLU A 99 3.26 -11.76 56.91
N PRO A 100 3.55 -10.44 56.83
CA PRO A 100 4.91 -9.94 57.00
C PRO A 100 5.58 -10.37 58.31
N GLU A 101 6.90 -10.58 58.23
CA GLU A 101 7.76 -10.96 59.37
C GLU A 101 7.43 -12.34 59.98
N SER A 102 6.87 -13.24 59.18
CA SER A 102 6.52 -14.59 59.60
C SER A 102 7.62 -15.58 59.30
N LEU A 103 7.76 -16.58 60.18
CA LEU A 103 8.70 -17.67 60.07
C LEU A 103 8.04 -18.97 60.53
N ILE A 104 8.05 -19.96 59.66
CA ILE A 104 7.56 -21.31 59.92
C ILE A 104 8.60 -22.35 59.51
N VAL A 105 8.47 -23.56 60.05
CA VAL A 105 9.20 -24.74 59.60
C VAL A 105 8.18 -25.82 59.25
N LEU A 106 8.36 -26.45 58.10
CA LEU A 106 7.53 -27.58 57.71
C LEU A 106 8.13 -28.86 58.28
N GLU A 107 7.34 -29.67 58.95
CA GLU A 107 7.76 -30.92 59.57
C GLU A 107 6.87 -32.06 59.07
N GLU A 108 7.43 -33.27 59.01
CA GLU A 108 6.66 -34.48 58.73
C GLU A 108 7.17 -35.61 59.62
N SER A 109 6.24 -36.30 60.29
CA SER A 109 6.55 -37.47 61.12
C SER A 109 5.49 -38.55 60.92
N LYS A 110 5.91 -39.77 60.56
CA LYS A 110 5.03 -40.92 60.29
C LYS A 110 3.87 -40.59 59.32
N GLY A 111 4.15 -39.81 58.27
CA GLY A 111 3.16 -39.39 57.26
C GLY A 111 2.20 -38.28 57.70
N LYS A 112 2.32 -37.76 58.93
CA LYS A 112 1.56 -36.60 59.42
C LYS A 112 2.36 -35.33 59.19
N VAL A 113 1.76 -34.39 58.45
CA VAL A 113 2.35 -33.08 58.20
C VAL A 113 2.07 -32.16 59.39
N THR A 114 3.11 -31.50 59.86
CA THR A 114 3.08 -30.56 60.98
C THR A 114 3.68 -29.22 60.53
N LEU A 115 3.03 -28.11 60.89
CA LEU A 115 3.59 -26.77 60.72
C LEU A 115 4.14 -26.31 62.07
N ASN A 116 5.43 -26.01 62.15
CA ASN A 116 6.03 -25.41 63.34
C ASN A 116 6.07 -23.89 63.17
N PHE A 117 5.22 -23.19 63.92
CA PHE A 117 5.13 -21.74 63.93
C PHE A 117 6.16 -21.18 64.92
N LEU A 118 7.09 -20.37 64.41
CA LEU A 118 8.14 -19.76 65.22
C LEU A 118 7.80 -18.31 65.55
N LYS A 119 7.43 -17.50 64.56
CA LYS A 119 7.03 -16.11 64.80
C LYS A 119 6.21 -15.51 63.67
N GLY A 120 5.60 -14.37 63.96
CA GLY A 120 4.90 -13.50 63.00
C GLY A 120 3.40 -13.65 63.09
N ASN A 121 2.73 -13.66 61.95
CA ASN A 121 1.29 -13.86 61.87
C ASN A 121 0.97 -14.82 60.73
N ILE A 122 0.27 -15.92 61.04
CA ILE A 122 -0.20 -16.85 60.03
C ILE A 122 -1.72 -16.99 60.12
N PHE A 123 -2.36 -17.01 58.96
CA PHE A 123 -3.78 -17.27 58.82
C PHE A 123 -3.98 -18.64 58.18
N LEU A 124 -4.72 -19.51 58.85
CA LEU A 124 -5.09 -20.83 58.35
C LEU A 124 -6.51 -20.75 57.79
N ASN A 125 -6.67 -21.24 56.55
CA ASN A 125 -7.96 -21.51 55.92
C ASN A 125 -8.04 -23.00 55.56
N ASN A 126 -8.80 -23.77 56.35
CA ASN A 126 -9.03 -25.19 56.09
C ASN A 126 -10.46 -25.39 55.57
N GLU A 127 -10.63 -25.39 54.26
CA GLU A 127 -11.96 -25.57 53.61
C GLU A 127 -12.30 -27.04 53.30
N SER A 128 -11.53 -28.01 53.81
CA SER A 128 -11.80 -29.43 53.55
C SER A 128 -13.19 -29.84 54.05
N LYS A 129 -14.04 -30.31 53.13
CA LYS A 129 -15.39 -30.83 53.40
C LYS A 129 -15.39 -32.30 53.85
N ASN A 130 -14.26 -32.99 53.74
CA ASN A 130 -14.16 -34.40 54.11
C ASN A 130 -13.94 -34.54 55.62
N LYS A 131 -14.98 -34.97 56.34
CA LYS A 131 -14.94 -35.38 57.75
C LYS A 131 -14.12 -36.65 58.03
N GLN A 132 -13.23 -37.08 57.13
CA GLN A 132 -12.37 -38.22 57.38
C GLN A 132 -11.24 -37.81 58.34
N SER A 133 -11.55 -38.03 59.61
CA SER A 133 -10.69 -37.98 60.80
C SER A 133 -9.33 -38.62 60.53
N GLY A 134 -8.30 -37.82 60.25
CA GLY A 134 -6.93 -38.32 60.09
C GLY A 134 -5.92 -37.33 59.51
N ASN A 135 -6.35 -36.42 58.64
CA ASN A 135 -5.48 -35.51 57.89
C ASN A 135 -5.57 -34.04 58.37
N ASP A 136 -5.81 -33.80 59.65
CA ASP A 136 -5.81 -32.44 60.21
C ASP A 136 -4.38 -31.92 60.33
N LEU A 137 -4.12 -30.72 59.79
CA LEU A 137 -2.83 -30.05 59.95
C LEU A 137 -2.60 -29.75 61.43
N THR A 138 -1.55 -30.34 62.00
CA THR A 138 -1.12 -30.02 63.37
C THR A 138 -0.17 -28.83 63.30
N ILE A 139 -0.45 -27.80 64.11
CA ILE A 139 0.43 -26.64 64.24
C ILE A 139 1.13 -26.72 65.59
N LYS A 140 2.47 -26.69 65.59
CA LYS A 140 3.26 -26.53 66.81
C LYS A 140 3.54 -25.05 67.04
N ALA A 141 3.42 -24.62 68.29
CA ALA A 141 3.83 -23.31 68.76
C ALA A 141 4.66 -23.53 70.04
N GLY A 142 5.98 -23.51 69.89
CA GLY A 142 6.91 -23.88 70.95
C GLY A 142 6.71 -25.34 71.35
N LYS A 143 6.29 -25.57 72.60
CA LYS A 143 6.03 -26.92 73.14
C LYS A 143 4.56 -27.34 73.14
N SER A 144 3.68 -26.51 72.59
CA SER A 144 2.24 -26.78 72.52
C SER A 144 1.82 -27.14 71.11
N GLU A 145 0.76 -27.93 71.00
CA GLU A 145 0.15 -28.33 69.73
C GLU A 145 -1.23 -27.70 69.58
N ILE A 146 -1.57 -27.30 68.35
CA ILE A 146 -2.84 -26.72 67.98
C ILE A 146 -3.39 -27.56 66.83
N ARG A 147 -4.56 -28.16 67.04
CA ARG A 147 -5.24 -28.98 66.06
C ARG A 147 -6.53 -28.29 65.65
N ALA A 148 -6.59 -27.87 64.39
CA ALA A 148 -7.76 -27.23 63.82
C ALA A 148 -8.75 -28.29 63.31
N THR A 149 -10.03 -28.12 63.60
CA THR A 149 -11.08 -29.00 63.05
C THR A 149 -11.32 -28.73 61.55
N ALA A 150 -12.12 -29.57 60.87
CA ALA A 150 -12.56 -29.29 59.50
C ALA A 150 -13.30 -27.95 59.39
N SER A 151 -13.17 -27.25 58.25
CA SER A 151 -13.82 -25.94 58.03
C SER A 151 -13.39 -24.82 59.00
N THR A 152 -12.17 -24.89 59.53
CA THR A 152 -11.64 -23.92 60.49
C THR A 152 -10.89 -22.78 59.80
N ASN A 153 -11.22 -21.55 60.19
CA ASN A 153 -10.45 -20.35 59.85
C ASN A 153 -9.90 -19.77 61.15
N LEU A 154 -8.58 -19.72 61.28
CA LEU A 154 -7.92 -19.21 62.48
C LEU A 154 -6.70 -18.37 62.15
N ASN A 155 -6.30 -17.53 63.09
CA ASN A 155 -5.09 -16.74 63.03
C ASN A 155 -4.21 -17.05 64.25
N LEU A 156 -2.93 -17.28 64.00
CA LEU A 156 -1.89 -17.33 65.02
C LEU A 156 -1.01 -16.10 64.91
N SER A 157 -0.74 -15.45 66.02
CA SER A 157 0.10 -14.24 66.06
C SER A 157 1.00 -14.22 67.30
N GLY A 158 2.25 -13.81 67.13
CA GLY A 158 3.21 -13.69 68.22
C GLY A 158 4.53 -14.38 67.92
N ASN A 159 5.15 -14.93 68.96
CA ASN A 159 6.44 -15.61 68.91
C ASN A 159 6.33 -16.87 69.79
N SER A 160 6.69 -18.03 69.25
CA SER A 160 6.62 -19.31 69.97
C SER A 160 7.31 -19.30 71.32
N ASP A 161 8.34 -18.47 71.47
CA ASP A 161 9.20 -18.41 72.65
C ASP A 161 8.75 -17.35 73.67
N GLU A 162 7.85 -16.43 73.28
CA GLU A 162 7.36 -15.34 74.13
C GLU A 162 5.87 -15.44 74.43
N GLY A 163 5.09 -15.94 73.47
CA GLY A 163 3.67 -16.17 73.55
C GLY A 163 2.98 -16.07 72.20
N VAL A 164 1.89 -16.84 72.04
CA VAL A 164 1.13 -16.95 70.79
C VAL A 164 -0.36 -16.75 71.07
N ASN A 165 -0.96 -15.78 70.40
CA ASN A 165 -2.39 -15.56 70.40
C ASN A 165 -3.04 -16.38 69.28
N LEU A 166 -4.15 -17.04 69.61
CA LEU A 166 -4.99 -17.80 68.71
C LEU A 166 -6.39 -17.20 68.63
N ASP A 167 -6.74 -16.72 67.46
CA ASP A 167 -8.09 -16.21 67.14
C ASP A 167 -8.77 -17.12 66.13
N VAL A 168 -9.85 -17.78 66.52
CA VAL A 168 -10.68 -18.59 65.61
C VAL A 168 -11.82 -17.71 65.08
N PHE A 169 -12.01 -17.66 63.77
CA PHE A 169 -13.09 -16.92 63.09
C PHE A 169 -14.23 -17.85 62.65
N LYS A 170 -13.90 -19.08 62.28
CA LYS A 170 -14.85 -20.13 61.87
C LYS A 170 -14.33 -21.48 62.35
N GLY A 171 -15.22 -22.40 62.72
CA GLY A 171 -14.84 -23.71 63.26
C GLY A 171 -14.33 -23.65 64.70
N ALA A 172 -13.49 -24.62 65.07
CA ALA A 172 -12.86 -24.72 66.38
C ALA A 172 -11.44 -25.26 66.26
N ALA A 173 -10.61 -24.98 67.26
CA ALA A 173 -9.27 -25.52 67.40
C ALA A 173 -9.03 -26.00 68.83
N THR A 174 -8.37 -27.14 68.98
CA THR A 174 -7.96 -27.69 70.28
C THR A 174 -6.49 -27.37 70.49
N LEU A 175 -6.17 -26.76 71.62
CA LEU A 175 -4.81 -26.50 72.08
C LEU A 175 -4.43 -27.52 73.13
N THR A 176 -3.31 -28.20 72.92
CA THR A 176 -2.73 -29.18 73.83
C THR A 176 -1.40 -28.64 74.36
N SER A 177 -1.30 -28.46 75.68
CA SER A 177 -0.07 -28.02 76.36
C SER A 177 0.96 -29.16 76.49
N GLU A 178 2.22 -28.85 76.79
CA GLU A 178 3.30 -29.82 77.05
C GLU A 178 2.92 -30.85 78.12
N LYS A 179 2.13 -30.44 79.13
CA LYS A 179 1.65 -31.33 80.21
C LYS A 179 0.38 -32.14 79.85
N GLY A 180 -0.04 -32.14 78.58
CA GLY A 180 -1.20 -32.91 78.09
C GLY A 180 -2.57 -32.28 78.37
N LYS A 181 -2.64 -31.06 78.93
CA LYS A 181 -3.91 -30.35 79.14
C LYS A 181 -4.45 -29.85 77.80
N GLU A 182 -5.71 -30.19 77.48
CA GLU A 182 -6.40 -29.76 76.27
C GLU A 182 -7.43 -28.66 76.55
N LEU A 183 -7.55 -27.66 75.66
CA LEU A 183 -8.58 -26.62 75.69
C LEU A 183 -9.09 -26.34 74.27
N THR A 184 -10.40 -26.18 74.12
CA THR A 184 -11.01 -25.84 72.82
C THR A 184 -11.33 -24.36 72.72
N VAL A 185 -10.85 -23.74 71.63
CA VAL A 185 -11.12 -22.35 71.25
C VAL A 185 -11.98 -22.35 69.99
N ASP A 186 -13.11 -21.67 70.04
CA ASP A 186 -14.05 -21.49 68.93
C ASP A 186 -14.21 -19.99 68.62
N LYS A 187 -15.12 -19.62 67.72
CA LYS A 187 -15.33 -18.20 67.35
C LYS A 187 -15.68 -17.28 68.53
N THR A 188 -16.26 -17.82 69.61
CA THR A 188 -16.71 -17.09 70.81
C THR A 188 -15.59 -16.92 71.85
N LYS A 189 -14.40 -17.46 71.58
CA LYS A 189 -13.25 -17.41 72.48
C LYS A 189 -12.00 -16.94 71.73
N SER A 190 -11.04 -16.43 72.48
CA SER A 190 -9.66 -16.23 72.04
C SER A 190 -8.72 -16.97 72.97
N GLY A 191 -7.74 -17.65 72.39
CA GLY A 191 -6.71 -18.38 73.11
C GLY A 191 -5.41 -17.58 73.18
N GLU A 192 -4.68 -17.73 74.26
CA GLU A 192 -3.33 -17.19 74.42
C GLU A 192 -2.44 -18.28 75.05
N LEU A 193 -1.34 -18.57 74.38
CA LEU A 193 -0.25 -19.37 74.89
C LEU A 193 0.80 -18.41 75.43
N THR A 194 1.10 -18.48 76.72
CA THR A 194 2.12 -17.63 77.35
C THR A 194 3.52 -18.25 77.26
N LYS A 195 4.58 -17.46 77.50
CA LYS A 195 6.00 -17.88 77.57
C LYS A 195 6.27 -19.16 78.39
N GLY A 196 5.42 -19.48 79.38
CA GLY A 196 5.54 -20.67 80.23
C GLY A 196 4.76 -21.90 79.76
N GLY A 197 4.19 -21.89 78.55
CA GLY A 197 3.35 -22.99 78.04
C GLY A 197 1.95 -23.06 78.68
N VAL A 198 1.56 -22.04 79.44
CA VAL A 198 0.23 -21.93 80.06
C VAL A 198 -0.77 -21.47 79.02
N LEU A 199 -1.84 -22.25 78.87
CA LEU A 199 -2.96 -21.96 77.99
C LEU A 199 -4.03 -21.12 78.73
N ASN A 200 -4.27 -19.92 78.23
CA ASN A 200 -5.35 -19.03 78.66
C ASN A 200 -6.42 -18.97 77.58
N VAL A 201 -7.69 -19.00 77.98
CA VAL A 201 -8.81 -18.83 77.06
C VAL A 201 -9.76 -17.77 77.62
N LYS A 202 -10.05 -16.76 76.81
CA LYS A 202 -10.93 -15.64 77.16
C LYS A 202 -12.19 -15.69 76.30
N LYS A 203 -13.35 -15.44 76.91
CA LYS A 203 -14.61 -15.28 76.17
C LYS A 203 -14.63 -13.95 75.43
N GLU A 204 -14.93 -14.00 74.15
CA GLU A 204 -15.12 -12.82 73.30
C GLU A 204 -16.44 -12.13 73.62
N LYS A 205 -16.37 -10.81 73.77
CA LYS A 205 -17.53 -9.95 74.07
C LYS A 205 -17.99 -9.15 72.84
N PHE A 206 -17.23 -9.16 71.75
CA PHE A 206 -17.52 -8.42 70.53
C PHE A 206 -17.78 -9.41 69.37
N GLU A 207 -19.04 -9.69 69.07
CA GLU A 207 -19.42 -10.66 68.03
C GLU A 207 -19.69 -9.96 66.69
N ILE A 208 -18.83 -10.21 65.71
CA ILE A 208 -18.94 -9.67 64.34
C ILE A 208 -19.83 -10.58 63.48
N LEU A 209 -20.82 -9.98 62.83
CA LEU A 209 -21.74 -10.66 61.91
C LEU A 209 -21.25 -10.57 60.47
N SER A 210 -20.74 -9.41 60.03
CA SER A 210 -20.12 -9.23 58.71
C SER A 210 -19.24 -7.97 58.67
N PRO A 211 -18.25 -7.89 57.77
CA PRO A 211 -17.71 -8.97 56.96
C PRO A 211 -16.97 -10.01 57.83
N GLN A 212 -16.92 -11.25 57.36
CA GLN A 212 -16.14 -12.32 57.98
C GLN A 212 -14.66 -12.25 57.54
N ALA A 213 -13.79 -12.96 58.26
CA ALA A 213 -12.36 -12.95 57.97
C ALA A 213 -12.08 -13.54 56.57
N ASN A 214 -11.27 -12.82 55.79
CA ASN A 214 -10.91 -13.11 54.40
C ASN A 214 -12.05 -12.96 53.38
N ASP A 215 -13.16 -12.32 53.75
CA ASP A 215 -14.15 -11.91 52.78
C ASP A 215 -13.52 -11.01 51.70
N ARG A 216 -14.00 -11.16 50.47
CA ARG A 216 -13.66 -10.29 49.34
C ARG A 216 -14.79 -9.30 49.11
N TYR A 217 -14.48 -8.02 49.19
CA TYR A 217 -15.44 -6.95 48.97
C TYR A 217 -15.16 -6.26 47.63
N TYR A 218 -16.09 -6.37 46.69
CA TYR A 218 -15.92 -5.85 45.34
C TYR A 218 -16.53 -4.46 45.22
N VAL A 219 -15.74 -3.48 44.79
CA VAL A 219 -16.15 -2.07 44.66
C VAL A 219 -16.05 -1.58 43.23
N ASP A 220 -17.01 -0.76 42.83
CA ASP A 220 -16.90 0.04 41.62
C ASP A 220 -15.89 1.19 41.87
N PRO A 221 -14.89 1.39 41.00
CA PRO A 221 -13.89 2.44 41.21
C PRO A 221 -14.46 3.87 41.17
N GLU A 222 -15.48 4.11 40.33
CA GLU A 222 -16.14 5.41 40.14
C GLU A 222 -17.22 5.65 41.21
N ASN A 223 -17.95 4.60 41.58
CA ASN A 223 -19.00 4.67 42.59
C ASN A 223 -18.74 3.72 43.77
N ARG A 224 -17.76 4.08 44.60
CA ARG A 224 -17.37 3.29 45.78
C ARG A 224 -18.44 3.34 46.88
N LYS A 225 -19.33 2.34 46.86
CA LYS A 225 -20.24 2.06 47.96
C LYS A 225 -19.45 1.80 49.25
N PRO A 226 -19.90 2.31 50.41
CA PRO A 226 -19.21 2.08 51.67
C PRO A 226 -19.36 0.61 52.10
N LEU A 227 -18.30 0.07 52.70
CA LEU A 227 -18.32 -1.20 53.40
C LEU A 227 -19.02 -1.01 54.75
N THR A 228 -20.04 -1.82 55.01
CA THR A 228 -20.75 -1.83 56.29
C THR A 228 -20.28 -3.02 57.12
N ILE A 229 -19.75 -2.73 58.30
CA ILE A 229 -19.45 -3.70 59.35
C ILE A 229 -20.70 -3.83 60.21
N ASN A 230 -21.16 -5.06 60.43
CA ASN A 230 -22.28 -5.40 61.30
C ASN A 230 -21.81 -6.26 62.47
N TRP A 231 -22.27 -5.94 63.67
CA TRP A 231 -22.00 -6.70 64.90
C TRP A 231 -23.28 -6.92 65.70
N LYS A 232 -23.24 -7.89 66.61
CA LYS A 232 -24.34 -8.10 67.56
C LYS A 232 -24.38 -6.96 68.57
N ASN A 233 -25.55 -6.33 68.72
CA ASN A 233 -25.75 -5.16 69.58
C ASN A 233 -25.04 -5.30 70.93
N LEU A 234 -24.24 -4.29 71.27
CA LEU A 234 -23.58 -4.19 72.57
C LEU A 234 -24.56 -3.61 73.61
N PRO A 235 -24.27 -3.78 74.92
CA PRO A 235 -25.01 -3.09 75.96
C PRO A 235 -25.01 -1.58 75.73
N GLU A 236 -26.07 -0.90 76.18
CA GLU A 236 -26.16 0.55 76.12
C GLU A 236 -24.99 1.23 76.86
N GLY A 237 -24.65 2.45 76.44
CA GLY A 237 -23.57 3.21 77.06
C GLY A 237 -22.19 2.92 76.48
N TYR A 238 -22.07 2.15 75.40
CA TYR A 238 -20.82 1.99 74.66
C TYR A 238 -20.79 2.85 73.38
N THR A 239 -19.59 3.25 73.02
CA THR A 239 -19.28 3.93 71.76
C THR A 239 -18.24 3.14 70.98
N VAL A 240 -18.46 2.93 69.69
CA VAL A 240 -17.63 2.10 68.83
C VAL A 240 -16.78 2.96 67.91
N GLN A 241 -15.50 2.62 67.83
CA GLN A 241 -14.51 3.25 66.94
C GLN A 241 -13.86 2.19 66.05
N LEU A 242 -13.65 2.56 64.78
CA LEU A 242 -12.98 1.72 63.79
C LEU A 242 -11.48 2.00 63.78
N PHE A 243 -10.69 0.93 63.75
CA PHE A 243 -9.26 0.96 63.48
C PHE A 243 -8.97 0.13 62.24
N VAL A 244 -8.13 0.65 61.33
CA VAL A 244 -7.72 -0.04 60.10
C VAL A 244 -6.21 0.09 59.90
N GLY A 245 -5.64 -0.80 59.09
CA GLY A 245 -4.23 -0.71 58.71
C GLY A 245 -3.83 -1.77 57.71
N GLU A 246 -2.73 -1.55 56.99
CA GLU A 246 -2.17 -2.50 56.02
C GLU A 246 -1.55 -3.73 56.70
N ARG A 247 -1.29 -3.66 58.01
CA ARG A 247 -0.76 -4.76 58.82
C ARG A 247 -1.48 -4.87 60.15
N ARG A 248 -1.61 -6.09 60.68
CA ARG A 248 -2.19 -6.34 62.02
C ARG A 248 -1.46 -5.60 63.14
N SER A 249 -0.14 -5.47 63.03
CA SER A 249 0.70 -4.79 64.01
C SER A 249 0.62 -3.26 63.97
N LYS A 250 0.07 -2.69 62.89
CA LYS A 250 0.03 -1.24 62.65
C LYS A 250 -1.38 -0.78 62.24
N LEU A 251 -2.28 -0.73 63.22
CA LEU A 251 -3.64 -0.23 63.04
C LEU A 251 -3.75 1.21 63.56
N TYR A 252 -4.36 2.10 62.78
CA TYR A 252 -4.66 3.49 63.16
C TYR A 252 -6.18 3.70 63.25
N LYS A 253 -6.58 4.67 64.08
CA LYS A 253 -8.00 5.04 64.25
C LYS A 253 -8.48 5.75 62.99
N VAL A 254 -9.63 5.33 62.45
CA VAL A 254 -10.26 6.02 61.33
C VAL A 254 -11.03 7.23 61.86
N ASN A 255 -10.89 8.37 61.18
CA ASN A 255 -11.65 9.57 61.50
C ASN A 255 -13.09 9.44 60.99
N LEU A 256 -13.96 8.85 61.82
CA LEU A 256 -15.39 8.69 61.58
C LEU A 256 -16.18 9.18 62.79
N PRO A 257 -17.44 9.62 62.60
CA PRO A 257 -18.35 9.83 63.72
C PRO A 257 -18.41 8.59 64.60
N VAL A 258 -18.35 8.82 65.90
CA VAL A 258 -18.47 7.76 66.89
C VAL A 258 -19.90 7.22 66.83
N VAL A 259 -20.06 5.90 66.75
CA VAL A 259 -21.38 5.25 66.69
C VAL A 259 -21.72 4.57 68.00
N ALA A 260 -23.00 4.57 68.34
CA ALA A 260 -23.56 3.85 69.48
C ALA A 260 -23.30 2.34 69.36
N GLY A 261 -22.92 1.67 70.45
CA GLY A 261 -22.66 0.23 70.44
C GLY A 261 -23.91 -0.61 70.13
N GLU A 262 -25.07 -0.08 70.49
CA GLU A 262 -26.41 -0.60 70.22
C GLU A 262 -26.85 -0.45 68.75
N SER A 263 -26.14 0.36 67.94
CA SER A 263 -26.48 0.53 66.52
C SER A 263 -26.26 -0.74 65.69
N GLY A 264 -25.37 -1.62 66.16
CA GLY A 264 -25.00 -2.86 65.48
C GLY A 264 -24.29 -2.69 64.14
N LYS A 265 -24.00 -1.45 63.70
CA LYS A 265 -23.42 -1.19 62.36
C LYS A 265 -22.57 0.07 62.26
N LEU A 266 -21.56 0.00 61.40
CA LEU A 266 -20.67 1.11 61.03
C LEU A 266 -20.29 0.99 59.56
N SER A 267 -20.46 2.07 58.79
CA SER A 267 -20.09 2.11 57.38
C SER A 267 -18.89 3.03 57.15
N PHE A 268 -17.97 2.60 56.29
CA PHE A 268 -16.81 3.40 55.90
C PHE A 268 -16.37 3.07 54.48
N LYS A 269 -15.57 3.95 53.86
CA LYS A 269 -15.01 3.72 52.52
C LYS A 269 -13.58 3.18 52.64
N PRO A 270 -13.35 1.86 52.46
CA PRO A 270 -12.02 1.30 52.57
C PRO A 270 -11.14 1.66 51.36
N LYS A 271 -9.82 1.56 51.55
CA LYS A 271 -8.86 1.54 50.42
C LYS A 271 -8.95 0.18 49.71
N VAL A 272 -8.63 0.18 48.41
CA VAL A 272 -8.50 -1.04 47.61
C VAL A 272 -7.24 -1.79 48.05
N GLY A 273 -7.29 -3.11 48.01
CA GLY A 273 -6.22 -3.99 48.49
C GLY A 273 -6.61 -4.73 49.76
N LYS A 274 -5.65 -5.51 50.28
CA LYS A 274 -5.81 -6.23 51.54
C LYS A 274 -5.50 -5.30 52.71
N PHE A 275 -6.36 -5.29 53.72
CA PHE A 275 -6.10 -4.59 54.98
C PHE A 275 -6.75 -5.32 56.16
N TYR A 276 -6.40 -4.83 57.34
CA TYR A 276 -6.82 -5.37 58.62
C TYR A 276 -7.64 -4.33 59.35
N TRP A 277 -8.66 -4.77 60.07
CA TRP A 277 -9.52 -3.89 60.84
C TRP A 277 -9.93 -4.50 62.18
N LYS A 278 -10.25 -3.62 63.12
CA LYS A 278 -10.86 -4.00 64.41
C LYS A 278 -11.78 -2.90 64.91
N LEU A 279 -12.69 -3.27 65.79
CA LEU A 279 -13.55 -2.35 66.52
C LEU A 279 -13.08 -2.24 67.98
N LEU A 280 -13.14 -1.02 68.50
CA LEU A 280 -12.93 -0.72 69.91
C LEU A 280 -14.20 -0.07 70.45
N ALA A 281 -14.89 -0.76 71.36
CA ALA A 281 -15.98 -0.19 72.14
C ALA A 281 -15.43 0.39 73.45
N SER A 282 -15.68 1.68 73.68
CA SER A 282 -15.35 2.37 74.92
C SER A 282 -16.65 2.80 75.62
N PRO A 283 -16.75 2.66 76.96
CA PRO A 283 -17.89 3.17 77.68
C PRO A 283 -17.96 4.70 77.57
N LYS A 284 -19.18 5.26 77.47
CA LYS A 284 -19.45 6.70 77.41
C LYS A 284 -19.04 7.40 78.71
N GLU A 285 -19.20 6.70 79.85
CA GLU A 285 -18.81 7.18 81.18
C GLU A 285 -17.91 6.15 81.86
N ALA A 286 -16.81 6.60 82.47
CA ALA A 286 -15.85 5.74 83.15
C ALA A 286 -16.36 5.34 84.55
N THR A 287 -17.28 4.37 84.60
CA THR A 287 -17.63 3.70 85.86
C THR A 287 -16.59 2.61 86.20
N LYS A 288 -16.31 2.38 87.48
CA LYS A 288 -15.28 1.42 87.97
C LYS A 288 -15.43 -0.03 87.45
N SER A 289 -16.55 -0.37 86.79
CA SER A 289 -16.85 -1.72 86.29
C SER A 289 -16.94 -1.85 84.75
N SER A 290 -16.76 -0.77 83.97
CA SER A 290 -16.88 -0.81 82.51
C SER A 290 -15.51 -0.86 81.80
N SER A 291 -15.11 -2.06 81.38
CA SER A 291 -13.86 -2.26 80.63
C SER A 291 -14.07 -2.06 79.13
N LYS A 292 -13.10 -1.46 78.43
CA LYS A 292 -13.09 -1.41 76.95
C LYS A 292 -13.21 -2.80 76.35
N ILE A 293 -14.03 -2.93 75.30
CA ILE A 293 -14.22 -4.19 74.57
C ILE A 293 -13.53 -4.06 73.20
N LYS A 294 -12.69 -5.03 72.86
CA LYS A 294 -11.97 -5.09 71.59
C LYS A 294 -12.54 -6.25 70.79
N SER A 295 -12.75 -6.06 69.49
CA SER A 295 -12.92 -7.20 68.59
C SER A 295 -11.58 -7.86 68.27
N LYS A 296 -11.64 -9.08 67.75
CA LYS A 296 -10.56 -9.69 66.97
C LYS A 296 -10.16 -8.77 65.81
N ILE A 297 -8.96 -8.99 65.27
CA ILE A 297 -8.49 -8.29 64.06
C ILE A 297 -8.92 -9.10 62.83
N PHE A 298 -9.75 -8.51 61.99
CA PHE A 298 -10.29 -9.16 60.80
C PHE A 298 -9.48 -8.74 59.56
N PRO A 299 -9.00 -9.70 58.75
CA PRO A 299 -8.49 -9.43 57.42
C PRO A 299 -9.65 -9.30 56.42
N ILE A 300 -9.51 -8.39 55.46
CA ILE A 300 -10.44 -8.25 54.33
C ILE A 300 -9.67 -7.83 53.09
N THR A 301 -10.13 -8.28 51.93
CA THR A 301 -9.58 -7.88 50.63
C THR A 301 -10.62 -7.07 49.87
N VAL A 302 -10.32 -5.81 49.57
CA VAL A 302 -11.17 -4.97 48.72
C VAL A 302 -10.64 -5.00 47.30
N ILE A 303 -11.48 -5.45 46.36
CA ILE A 303 -11.13 -5.64 44.94
C ILE A 303 -11.91 -4.62 44.12
N ALA A 304 -11.21 -3.84 43.30
CA ALA A 304 -11.84 -2.88 42.41
C ALA A 304 -12.26 -3.57 41.09
N LYS A 305 -13.51 -3.33 40.66
CA LYS A 305 -14.04 -3.78 39.38
C LYS A 305 -13.59 -2.85 38.25
N ILE A 306 -12.30 -2.89 37.91
CA ILE A 306 -11.73 -1.98 36.92
C ILE A 306 -12.05 -2.50 35.50
N PRO A 307 -12.78 -1.75 34.67
CA PRO A 307 -13.08 -2.16 33.30
C PRO A 307 -11.87 -2.07 32.38
N PRO A 308 -11.87 -2.78 31.23
CA PRO A 308 -10.85 -2.60 30.21
C PRO A 308 -10.78 -1.15 29.73
N THR A 309 -9.56 -0.65 29.50
CA THR A 309 -9.33 0.71 29.01
C THR A 309 -9.24 0.72 27.49
N LEU A 310 -10.05 1.56 26.84
CA LEU A 310 -10.03 1.75 25.38
C LEU A 310 -8.89 2.71 25.01
N ILE A 311 -7.95 2.25 24.19
CA ILE A 311 -6.73 3.01 23.84
C ILE A 311 -6.83 3.60 22.42
N TYR A 312 -7.26 2.79 21.46
CA TYR A 312 -7.42 3.20 20.07
C TYR A 312 -8.56 2.41 19.42
N PRO A 313 -9.42 3.02 18.59
CA PRO A 313 -9.51 4.46 18.31
C PRO A 313 -9.73 5.30 19.57
N LYS A 314 -9.48 6.62 19.55
CA LYS A 314 -9.85 7.55 20.63
C LYS A 314 -11.32 7.96 20.52
N LYS A 315 -11.87 8.52 21.60
CA LYS A 315 -13.26 8.98 21.63
C LYS A 315 -13.49 10.04 20.54
N ASP A 316 -14.49 9.81 19.71
CA ASP A 316 -14.92 10.68 18.59
C ASP A 316 -13.82 10.90 17.53
N GLN A 317 -12.85 9.99 17.44
CA GLN A 317 -11.76 10.08 16.48
C GLN A 317 -12.27 9.84 15.05
N GLN A 318 -11.82 10.68 14.11
CA GLN A 318 -11.94 10.43 12.68
C GLN A 318 -10.74 9.61 12.19
N ILE A 319 -11.01 8.52 11.49
CA ILE A 319 -10.01 7.66 10.86
C ILE A 319 -10.20 7.77 9.36
N VAL A 320 -9.12 8.08 8.66
CA VAL A 320 -9.11 8.10 7.19
C VAL A 320 -8.31 6.89 6.73
N LEU A 321 -8.95 6.02 5.95
CA LEU A 321 -8.32 4.87 5.32
C LEU A 321 -8.24 5.05 3.80
N ASP A 322 -7.22 4.44 3.20
CA ASP A 322 -7.12 4.23 1.75
C ASP A 322 -8.02 3.06 1.34
N ASP A 323 -8.55 3.07 0.12
CA ASP A 323 -9.38 1.97 -0.40
C ASP A 323 -8.58 0.65 -0.52
N GLU A 324 -7.25 0.72 -0.65
CA GLU A 324 -6.38 -0.47 -0.63
C GLU A 324 -6.17 -1.06 0.78
N ASN A 325 -6.41 -0.30 1.85
CA ASN A 325 -6.19 -0.75 3.22
C ASN A 325 -7.37 -0.42 4.14
N LYS A 326 -8.31 -1.37 4.22
CA LYS A 326 -9.56 -1.25 5.00
C LYS A 326 -9.44 -1.73 6.45
N GLU A 327 -8.21 -1.85 6.97
CA GLU A 327 -7.98 -2.30 8.34
C GLU A 327 -7.99 -1.14 9.35
N VAL A 328 -8.97 -1.18 10.26
CA VAL A 328 -8.98 -0.36 11.47
C VAL A 328 -8.30 -1.13 12.59
N LYS A 329 -7.15 -0.61 13.06
CA LYS A 329 -6.54 -1.13 14.29
C LYS A 329 -7.44 -0.79 15.48
N ILE A 330 -7.62 -1.74 16.40
CA ILE A 330 -8.29 -1.54 17.68
C ILE A 330 -7.34 -2.00 18.80
N LYS A 331 -7.23 -1.19 19.85
CA LYS A 331 -6.31 -1.41 20.97
C LYS A 331 -6.99 -1.11 22.30
N TRP A 332 -6.79 -2.02 23.26
CA TRP A 332 -7.27 -1.87 24.63
C TRP A 332 -6.24 -2.43 25.63
N ALA A 333 -6.44 -2.12 26.91
CA ALA A 333 -5.68 -2.68 28.02
C ALA A 333 -6.59 -3.37 29.04
N ASN A 334 -6.20 -4.56 29.47
CA ASN A 334 -6.86 -5.34 30.51
C ASN A 334 -6.02 -5.37 31.79
N THR A 335 -5.93 -4.23 32.48
CA THR A 335 -5.09 -4.07 33.68
C THR A 335 -5.61 -4.89 34.88
N ALA A 336 -6.91 -5.16 34.92
CA ALA A 336 -7.55 -6.00 35.94
C ALA A 336 -7.46 -7.51 35.69
N GLN A 337 -6.84 -7.94 34.58
CA GLN A 337 -6.72 -9.35 34.20
C GLN A 337 -8.07 -10.08 34.18
N LEU A 338 -9.10 -9.39 33.65
CA LEU A 338 -10.42 -9.98 33.42
C LEU A 338 -10.32 -11.16 32.46
N GLU A 339 -11.15 -12.16 32.69
CA GLU A 339 -11.26 -13.37 31.87
C GLU A 339 -12.22 -13.13 30.69
N ASP A 340 -12.12 -13.97 29.66
CA ASP A 340 -13.08 -14.04 28.53
C ASP A 340 -13.42 -12.69 27.87
N LEU A 341 -12.39 -11.91 27.56
CA LEU A 341 -12.54 -10.62 26.88
C LEU A 341 -13.32 -10.77 25.56
N THR A 342 -14.34 -9.94 25.40
CA THR A 342 -15.20 -9.85 24.23
C THR A 342 -15.18 -8.44 23.65
N LEU A 343 -14.73 -8.32 22.39
CA LEU A 343 -14.81 -7.08 21.62
C LEU A 343 -16.15 -7.02 20.90
N GLN A 344 -16.83 -5.88 21.02
CA GLN A 344 -18.06 -5.57 20.29
C GLN A 344 -17.86 -4.30 19.47
N VAL A 345 -18.20 -4.35 18.19
CA VAL A 345 -18.28 -3.18 17.30
C VAL A 345 -19.64 -3.20 16.61
N ALA A 346 -20.31 -2.05 16.56
CA ALA A 346 -21.63 -1.87 15.95
C ALA A 346 -21.70 -0.57 15.14
N THR A 347 -22.75 -0.45 14.33
CA THR A 347 -23.09 0.77 13.57
C THR A 347 -24.06 1.70 14.32
N ASP A 348 -24.50 1.33 15.52
CA ASP A 348 -25.42 2.11 16.35
C ASP A 348 -24.93 2.29 17.79
N LYS A 349 -25.37 3.38 18.43
CA LYS A 349 -24.92 3.80 19.77
C LYS A 349 -25.25 2.78 20.87
N ASN A 350 -26.30 1.98 20.71
CA ASN A 350 -26.76 1.02 21.71
C ASN A 350 -26.15 -0.37 21.52
N LEU A 351 -25.34 -0.57 20.47
CA LEU A 351 -24.74 -1.85 20.08
C LEU A 351 -25.79 -2.93 19.76
N ASN A 352 -26.92 -2.53 19.18
CA ASN A 352 -27.96 -3.46 18.72
C ASN A 352 -27.57 -4.13 17.38
N ASN A 353 -26.85 -3.41 16.51
CA ASN A 353 -26.43 -3.82 15.17
C ASN A 353 -24.93 -4.15 15.17
N LEU A 354 -24.56 -5.25 15.82
CA LEU A 354 -23.18 -5.70 15.91
C LEU A 354 -22.65 -6.15 14.54
N ILE A 355 -21.56 -5.52 14.09
CA ILE A 355 -20.79 -5.98 12.93
C ILE A 355 -19.67 -6.94 13.35
N ILE A 356 -19.18 -6.83 14.59
CA ILE A 356 -18.09 -7.65 15.12
C ILE A 356 -18.42 -8.05 16.56
N LYS A 357 -18.23 -9.33 16.87
CA LYS A 357 -18.31 -9.91 18.21
C LYS A 357 -17.24 -10.99 18.38
N ALA A 358 -16.01 -10.58 18.68
CA ALA A 358 -14.89 -11.50 18.89
C ALA A 358 -14.78 -11.87 20.37
N LYS A 359 -14.60 -13.18 20.67
CA LYS A 359 -14.43 -13.72 22.03
C LYS A 359 -13.01 -14.26 22.22
N SER A 360 -12.56 -14.38 23.46
CA SER A 360 -11.32 -15.07 23.86
C SER A 360 -10.03 -14.30 23.52
N LEU A 361 -9.99 -13.02 23.88
CA LEU A 361 -8.82 -12.16 23.66
C LEU A 361 -7.94 -12.09 24.92
N ASN A 362 -7.48 -13.24 25.43
CA ASN A 362 -6.92 -13.41 26.79
C ASN A 362 -5.52 -12.80 27.06
N ASN A 363 -5.14 -11.70 26.39
CA ASN A 363 -3.84 -11.03 26.58
C ASN A 363 -3.97 -9.68 27.31
N LYS A 364 -2.92 -9.29 28.05
CA LYS A 364 -2.86 -8.06 28.88
C LYS A 364 -3.00 -6.76 28.06
N ILE A 365 -2.49 -6.76 26.83
CA ILE A 365 -2.65 -5.71 25.81
C ILE A 365 -2.78 -6.44 24.48
N THR A 366 -3.86 -6.19 23.75
CA THR A 366 -4.09 -6.78 22.42
C THR A 366 -4.26 -5.65 21.42
N VAL A 367 -3.57 -5.77 20.28
CA VAL A 367 -3.86 -5.02 19.06
C VAL A 367 -4.57 -6.00 18.15
N ASP A 368 -5.80 -5.68 17.78
CA ASP A 368 -6.56 -6.42 16.78
C ASP A 368 -6.75 -5.52 15.54
N SER A 369 -6.76 -6.11 14.36
CA SER A 369 -7.01 -5.41 13.10
C SER A 369 -8.37 -5.85 12.58
N LEU A 370 -9.27 -4.90 12.42
CA LEU A 370 -10.62 -5.17 11.96
C LEU A 370 -10.78 -4.63 10.54
N GLU A 371 -11.15 -5.49 9.61
CA GLU A 371 -11.54 -5.05 8.28
C GLU A 371 -12.93 -4.41 8.34
N ILE A 372 -13.00 -3.10 8.06
CA ILE A 372 -14.26 -2.35 8.01
C ILE A 372 -14.40 -1.76 6.60
N SER A 373 -15.34 -2.29 5.83
CA SER A 373 -15.43 -2.01 4.39
C SER A 373 -16.26 -0.78 4.02
N GLN A 374 -16.98 -0.18 4.98
CA GLN A 374 -17.90 0.94 4.71
C GLN A 374 -17.54 2.17 5.55
N PRO A 375 -17.57 3.38 4.97
CA PRO A 375 -17.46 4.61 5.75
C PRO A 375 -18.70 4.78 6.64
N GLY A 376 -18.52 5.40 7.81
CA GLY A 376 -19.61 5.65 8.73
C GLY A 376 -19.19 5.78 10.19
N ASP A 377 -20.20 5.91 11.06
CA ASP A 377 -20.02 5.96 12.50
C ASP A 377 -20.04 4.55 13.10
N TYR A 378 -19.04 4.26 13.94
CA TYR A 378 -18.88 2.99 14.62
C TYR A 378 -18.78 3.17 16.12
N PHE A 379 -19.43 2.27 16.85
CA PHE A 379 -19.47 2.24 18.30
C PHE A 379 -18.86 0.94 18.78
N TRP A 380 -17.97 1.01 19.77
CA TRP A 380 -17.27 -0.17 20.25
C TRP A 380 -17.06 -0.17 21.75
N ARG A 381 -16.88 -1.37 22.30
CA ARG A 381 -16.53 -1.60 23.70
C ARG A 381 -15.82 -2.94 23.87
N ILE A 382 -15.19 -3.11 25.02
CA ILE A 382 -14.66 -4.39 25.49
C ILE A 382 -15.39 -4.79 26.76
N ILE A 383 -15.82 -6.05 26.83
CA ILE A 383 -16.42 -6.67 28.02
C ILE A 383 -15.46 -7.74 28.50
N GLY A 384 -15.04 -7.70 29.76
CA GLY A 384 -14.36 -8.82 30.42
C GLY A 384 -15.23 -9.39 31.53
N TYR A 385 -14.87 -10.55 32.05
CA TYR A 385 -15.58 -11.23 33.12
C TYR A 385 -14.70 -11.36 34.36
N MET A 386 -15.30 -11.18 35.53
CA MET A 386 -14.65 -11.36 36.82
C MET A 386 -15.46 -12.37 37.63
N ASP A 387 -14.80 -13.39 38.17
CA ASP A 387 -15.44 -14.28 39.14
C ASP A 387 -15.67 -13.54 40.46
N ILE A 388 -16.94 -13.36 40.80
CA ILE A 388 -17.42 -12.78 42.05
C ILE A 388 -18.25 -13.84 42.76
N ASN A 389 -17.59 -14.57 43.67
CA ASN A 389 -18.19 -15.60 44.52
C ASN A 389 -18.81 -16.78 43.73
N GLY A 390 -18.11 -17.27 42.71
CA GLY A 390 -18.55 -18.38 41.85
C GLY A 390 -19.49 -17.94 40.73
N LYS A 391 -19.70 -16.63 40.56
CA LYS A 391 -20.51 -16.05 39.49
C LYS A 391 -19.65 -15.13 38.64
N LEU A 392 -19.57 -15.43 37.35
CA LEU A 392 -18.93 -14.56 36.36
C LEU A 392 -19.78 -13.32 36.14
N GLU A 393 -19.30 -12.18 36.64
CA GLU A 393 -19.94 -10.88 36.49
C GLU A 393 -19.28 -10.12 35.33
N PRO A 394 -20.06 -9.57 34.37
CA PRO A 394 -19.52 -8.83 33.25
C PRO A 394 -19.07 -7.43 33.69
N ILE A 395 -17.83 -7.08 33.38
CA ILE A 395 -17.25 -5.75 33.58
C ILE A 395 -17.04 -5.11 32.20
N SER A 396 -17.91 -4.17 31.86
CA SER A 396 -17.93 -3.50 30.55
C SER A 396 -17.13 -2.19 30.59
N SER A 397 -16.33 -1.93 29.56
CA SER A 397 -15.87 -0.58 29.27
C SER A 397 -17.06 0.33 28.91
N PRO A 398 -16.88 1.66 28.96
CA PRO A 398 -17.78 2.59 28.27
C PRO A 398 -17.88 2.27 26.78
N ILE A 399 -18.99 2.66 26.15
CA ILE A 399 -19.14 2.63 24.70
C ILE A 399 -18.44 3.87 24.13
N GLN A 400 -17.60 3.66 23.12
CA GLN A 400 -16.87 4.73 22.47
C GLN A 400 -17.17 4.78 20.98
N LYS A 401 -17.26 6.00 20.43
CA LYS A 401 -17.49 6.26 19.01
C LYS A 401 -16.17 6.54 18.28
N PHE A 402 -16.06 6.09 17.03
CA PHE A 402 -15.14 6.62 16.01
C PHE A 402 -15.88 6.74 14.67
N THR A 403 -15.37 7.59 13.78
CA THR A 403 -15.92 7.78 12.43
C THR A 403 -14.88 7.34 11.40
N LEU A 404 -15.27 6.46 10.50
CA LEU A 404 -14.43 5.97 9.42
C LEU A 404 -14.77 6.70 8.12
N ASN A 405 -13.76 7.31 7.51
CA ASN A 405 -13.79 7.87 6.16
C ASN A 405 -12.86 7.04 5.28
N ILE A 406 -13.31 6.69 4.07
CA ILE A 406 -12.47 6.01 3.09
C ILE A 406 -12.20 7.02 1.96
N VAL A 407 -10.93 7.37 1.78
CA VAL A 407 -10.47 8.23 0.68
C VAL A 407 -9.90 7.31 -0.39
N GLU A 408 -10.50 7.37 -1.57
CA GLU A 408 -10.08 6.62 -2.75
C GLU A 408 -8.88 7.36 -3.36
N GLU A 409 -7.64 7.03 -2.96
CA GLU A 409 -6.46 7.64 -3.58
C GLU A 409 -6.32 7.09 -5.01
N LEU A 410 -6.60 7.94 -6.00
CA LEU A 410 -6.51 7.53 -7.40
C LEU A 410 -5.05 7.43 -7.85
N LYS A 411 -4.63 6.20 -8.16
CA LYS A 411 -3.29 5.94 -8.69
C LYS A 411 -3.23 6.06 -10.22
N PRO A 412 -2.15 6.63 -10.79
CA PRO A 412 -1.96 6.68 -12.23
C PRO A 412 -1.76 5.28 -12.84
N PRO A 413 -2.27 5.03 -14.07
CA PRO A 413 -1.97 3.81 -14.81
C PRO A 413 -0.49 3.73 -15.21
N ARG A 414 0.01 2.52 -15.45
CA ARG A 414 1.36 2.31 -16.01
C ARG A 414 1.29 2.28 -17.55
N PRO A 415 1.95 3.22 -18.24
CA PRO A 415 2.11 3.17 -19.69
C PRO A 415 2.80 1.88 -20.17
N LYS A 416 2.36 1.32 -21.29
CA LYS A 416 2.88 0.07 -21.88
C LYS A 416 3.45 0.26 -23.28
N SER A 417 2.70 0.89 -24.17
CA SER A 417 3.09 1.10 -25.57
C SER A 417 2.72 2.53 -25.97
N PRO A 418 3.52 3.21 -26.81
CA PRO A 418 4.84 2.81 -27.31
C PRO A 418 5.86 2.64 -26.18
N SER A 419 6.90 1.83 -26.39
CA SER A 419 8.03 1.75 -25.45
C SER A 419 8.73 3.11 -25.33
N TYR A 420 9.45 3.34 -24.23
CA TYR A 420 10.11 4.62 -24.02
C TYR A 420 11.11 4.92 -25.15
N ASP A 421 10.96 6.10 -25.75
CA ASP A 421 11.73 6.60 -26.89
C ASP A 421 11.64 5.74 -28.17
N GLN A 422 10.53 5.00 -28.31
CA GLN A 422 10.30 4.17 -29.49
C GLN A 422 10.22 5.02 -30.76
N ASN A 423 10.95 4.59 -31.80
CA ASN A 423 10.86 5.15 -33.14
C ASN A 423 9.82 4.40 -33.96
N ILE A 424 8.81 5.11 -34.44
CA ILE A 424 7.79 4.60 -35.36
C ILE A 424 8.03 5.28 -36.71
N LEU A 425 8.21 4.49 -37.77
CA LEU A 425 8.34 5.03 -39.13
C LEU A 425 7.01 5.67 -39.54
N PHE A 426 7.07 6.89 -40.08
CA PHE A 426 5.86 7.60 -40.52
C PHE A 426 5.04 6.81 -41.54
N SER A 427 5.69 6.03 -42.41
CA SER A 427 5.00 5.11 -43.34
C SER A 427 4.18 4.03 -42.64
N LYS A 428 4.67 3.48 -41.52
CA LYS A 428 3.94 2.51 -40.71
C LYS A 428 2.78 3.19 -39.98
N PHE A 429 3.00 4.40 -39.47
CA PHE A 429 1.96 5.22 -38.85
C PHE A 429 0.79 5.51 -39.80
N LEU A 430 1.06 5.89 -41.06
CA LEU A 430 -0.01 6.14 -42.05
C LEU A 430 -0.90 4.92 -42.32
N LYS A 431 -0.37 3.71 -42.13
CA LYS A 431 -1.13 2.46 -42.31
C LYS A 431 -1.85 2.03 -41.04
N ASP A 432 -1.13 2.03 -39.91
CA ASP A 432 -1.57 1.35 -38.69
C ASP A 432 -2.02 2.32 -37.58
N GLY A 433 -1.68 3.62 -37.69
CA GLY A 433 -1.77 4.62 -36.61
C GLY A 433 -0.68 4.45 -35.55
N ALA A 434 -0.70 5.33 -34.54
CA ALA A 434 0.05 5.17 -33.30
C ALA A 434 -0.90 4.75 -32.18
N THR A 435 -0.58 3.67 -31.48
CA THR A 435 -1.42 3.14 -30.40
C THR A 435 -0.73 3.37 -29.07
N LEU A 436 -1.36 4.22 -28.24
CA LEU A 436 -1.01 4.40 -26.84
C LEU A 436 -1.78 3.37 -26.00
N SER A 437 -1.12 2.67 -25.08
CA SER A 437 -1.78 1.71 -24.19
C SER A 437 -1.18 1.67 -22.79
N TRP A 438 -1.97 1.30 -21.80
CA TRP A 438 -1.58 1.27 -20.38
C TRP A 438 -2.20 0.09 -19.62
N THR A 439 -1.87 -0.06 -18.34
CA THR A 439 -2.47 -1.05 -17.44
C THR A 439 -3.88 -0.64 -17.02
N LYS A 440 -4.85 -1.58 -17.09
CA LYS A 440 -6.18 -1.40 -16.50
C LYS A 440 -6.05 -1.26 -14.97
N MET A 441 -6.65 -0.22 -14.41
CA MET A 441 -6.70 -0.01 -12.97
C MET A 441 -8.00 -0.62 -12.41
N PRO A 442 -7.97 -1.35 -11.28
CA PRO A 442 -9.18 -1.86 -10.63
C PRO A 442 -10.15 -0.71 -10.31
N GLY A 443 -11.45 -0.90 -10.56
CA GLY A 443 -12.48 0.11 -10.28
C GLY A 443 -12.53 1.31 -11.23
N ILE A 444 -11.56 1.47 -12.14
CA ILE A 444 -11.48 2.61 -13.07
C ILE A 444 -11.99 2.23 -14.47
N SER A 445 -12.99 2.97 -14.93
CA SER A 445 -13.55 2.86 -16.28
C SER A 445 -13.00 3.90 -17.25
N ASP A 446 -12.58 5.07 -16.77
CA ASP A 446 -12.28 6.22 -17.60
C ASP A 446 -10.85 6.73 -17.37
N TYR A 447 -10.25 7.25 -18.43
CA TYR A 447 -8.87 7.70 -18.44
C TYR A 447 -8.72 9.02 -19.18
N LYS A 448 -7.77 9.83 -18.73
CA LYS A 448 -7.39 11.09 -19.39
C LYS A 448 -5.95 10.99 -19.89
N VAL A 449 -5.75 11.09 -21.19
CA VAL A 449 -4.44 11.05 -21.85
C VAL A 449 -4.05 12.47 -22.23
N MET A 450 -2.82 12.85 -21.88
CA MET A 450 -2.19 14.11 -22.30
C MET A 450 -1.11 13.78 -23.33
N LEU A 451 -1.13 14.48 -24.47
CA LEU A 451 -0.19 14.32 -25.59
C LEU A 451 0.40 15.68 -25.97
N THR A 452 1.72 15.77 -26.09
CA THR A 452 2.44 17.02 -26.39
C THR A 452 3.42 16.78 -27.52
N LYS A 453 3.29 17.51 -28.63
CA LYS A 453 4.27 17.50 -29.72
C LYS A 453 5.51 18.29 -29.32
N VAL A 454 6.67 17.88 -29.81
CA VAL A 454 7.95 18.56 -29.64
C VAL A 454 8.63 18.69 -31.00
N ASP A 455 9.07 19.90 -31.33
CA ASP A 455 9.84 20.13 -32.54
C ASP A 455 11.29 19.64 -32.42
N ASN A 456 12.06 19.79 -33.50
CA ASN A 456 13.47 19.39 -33.54
C ASN A 456 14.39 20.27 -32.68
N ASN A 457 13.92 21.46 -32.28
CA ASN A 457 14.66 22.40 -31.43
C ASN A 457 14.31 22.23 -29.94
N GLY A 458 13.42 21.30 -29.60
CA GLY A 458 12.98 21.04 -28.24
C GLY A 458 11.80 21.90 -27.77
N THR A 459 11.19 22.70 -28.65
CA THR A 459 9.99 23.49 -28.34
C THR A 459 8.79 22.56 -28.18
N THR A 460 8.13 22.64 -27.03
CA THR A 460 6.88 21.92 -26.74
C THR A 460 5.67 22.71 -27.23
N PHE A 461 4.78 22.06 -27.97
CA PHE A 461 3.49 22.62 -28.37
C PHE A 461 2.44 22.49 -27.25
N GLU A 462 1.30 23.16 -27.39
CA GLU A 462 0.19 23.03 -26.43
C GLU A 462 -0.26 21.56 -26.25
N PRO A 463 -0.44 21.08 -25.01
CA PRO A 463 -0.92 19.73 -24.75
C PRO A 463 -2.33 19.48 -25.28
N GLN A 464 -2.52 18.35 -25.93
CA GLN A 464 -3.82 17.82 -26.33
C GLN A 464 -4.31 16.81 -25.29
N TYR A 465 -5.58 16.89 -24.93
CA TYR A 465 -6.22 16.01 -23.96
C TYR A 465 -7.24 15.10 -24.63
N TYR A 466 -7.22 13.82 -24.28
CA TYR A 466 -8.16 12.82 -24.75
C TYR A 466 -8.80 12.11 -23.56
N GLU A 467 -10.12 11.98 -23.56
CA GLU A 467 -10.86 11.20 -22.57
C GLU A 467 -11.33 9.90 -23.24
N VAL A 468 -11.01 8.77 -22.61
CA VAL A 468 -11.28 7.44 -23.17
C VAL A 468 -11.71 6.46 -22.09
N SER A 469 -12.66 5.59 -22.41
CA SER A 469 -13.17 4.54 -21.51
C SER A 469 -12.53 3.16 -21.76
N ASP A 470 -11.47 3.11 -22.56
CA ASP A 470 -10.69 1.90 -22.86
C ASP A 470 -9.22 2.13 -22.42
N VAL A 471 -8.44 1.04 -22.32
CA VAL A 471 -7.01 1.09 -21.95
C VAL A 471 -6.09 1.35 -23.15
N ILE A 472 -6.66 1.77 -24.27
CA ILE A 472 -6.00 2.02 -25.54
C ILE A 472 -6.54 3.31 -26.17
N LEU A 473 -5.64 4.15 -26.68
CA LEU A 473 -5.95 5.29 -27.55
C LEU A 473 -5.22 5.14 -28.88
N LYS A 474 -5.97 5.16 -29.99
CA LYS A 474 -5.42 5.10 -31.35
C LYS A 474 -5.40 6.49 -32.00
N LEU A 475 -4.21 6.95 -32.38
CA LEU A 475 -3.96 8.22 -33.03
C LEU A 475 -3.65 8.00 -34.51
N THR A 476 -4.33 8.71 -35.40
CA THR A 476 -4.20 8.57 -36.86
C THR A 476 -3.83 9.88 -37.58
N GLN A 477 -3.87 11.00 -36.86
CA GLN A 477 -3.60 12.33 -37.39
C GLN A 477 -2.49 13.01 -36.58
N LEU A 478 -1.25 12.63 -36.88
CA LEU A 478 -0.05 13.20 -36.26
C LEU A 478 0.96 13.50 -37.38
N ASP A 479 1.73 14.57 -37.23
CA ASP A 479 2.86 14.84 -38.12
C ASP A 479 4.11 14.08 -37.66
N ALA A 480 5.11 13.97 -38.53
CA ALA A 480 6.45 13.58 -38.11
C ALA A 480 6.98 14.51 -37.00
N GLY A 481 7.70 13.94 -36.03
CA GLY A 481 8.18 14.66 -34.85
C GLY A 481 8.26 13.80 -33.60
N SER A 482 8.69 14.42 -32.50
CA SER A 482 8.74 13.78 -31.18
C SER A 482 7.45 14.08 -30.41
N TYR A 483 6.98 13.13 -29.62
CA TYR A 483 5.77 13.28 -28.81
C TYR A 483 6.01 12.80 -27.39
N TYR A 484 5.62 13.60 -26.41
CA TYR A 484 5.48 13.20 -25.03
C TYR A 484 4.03 12.84 -24.72
N TRP A 485 3.81 11.82 -23.89
CA TRP A 485 2.47 11.50 -23.43
C TRP A 485 2.45 10.94 -22.01
N SER A 486 1.32 11.12 -21.34
CA SER A 486 1.05 10.58 -20.00
C SER A 486 -0.44 10.28 -19.86
N VAL A 487 -0.80 9.42 -18.92
CA VAL A 487 -2.19 9.00 -18.68
C VAL A 487 -2.53 9.09 -17.19
N ALA A 488 -3.76 9.52 -16.88
CA ALA A 488 -4.32 9.57 -15.54
C ALA A 488 -5.61 8.73 -15.47
N SER A 489 -5.89 8.18 -14.29
CA SER A 489 -7.15 7.51 -13.97
C SER A 489 -8.22 8.54 -13.64
N VAL A 490 -9.47 8.27 -14.03
CA VAL A 490 -10.63 9.09 -13.69
C VAL A 490 -11.67 8.24 -12.99
N ASN A 491 -12.12 8.66 -11.81
CA ASN A 491 -13.17 7.93 -11.07
C ASN A 491 -14.58 8.34 -11.50
N LYS A 492 -15.59 7.65 -10.95
CA LYS A 492 -17.01 7.92 -11.22
C LYS A 492 -17.48 9.33 -10.83
N ARG A 493 -16.71 10.04 -9.98
CA ARG A 493 -16.99 11.42 -9.56
C ARG A 493 -16.36 12.46 -10.51
N GLY A 494 -15.58 12.02 -11.49
CA GLY A 494 -14.82 12.89 -12.40
C GLY A 494 -13.49 13.38 -11.82
N GLU A 495 -13.06 12.87 -10.66
CA GLU A 495 -11.77 13.21 -10.07
C GLU A 495 -10.65 12.51 -10.84
N THR A 496 -9.56 13.21 -11.08
CA THR A 496 -8.42 12.73 -11.88
C THR A 496 -7.21 12.46 -10.98
N SER A 497 -6.54 11.31 -11.16
CA SER A 497 -5.27 11.03 -10.50
C SER A 497 -4.17 12.01 -10.91
N ALA A 498 -3.00 11.94 -10.26
CA ALA A 498 -1.78 12.43 -10.90
C ALA A 498 -1.58 11.75 -12.27
N TYR A 499 -0.89 12.40 -13.20
CA TYR A 499 -0.49 11.77 -14.46
C TYR A 499 0.63 10.76 -14.24
N SER A 500 0.64 9.70 -15.04
CA SER A 500 1.70 8.69 -15.05
C SER A 500 3.06 9.28 -15.43
N LYS A 501 4.13 8.48 -15.22
CA LYS A 501 5.47 8.86 -15.71
C LYS A 501 5.40 9.14 -17.21
N GLN A 502 5.86 10.33 -17.59
CA GLN A 502 5.85 10.78 -18.98
C GLN A 502 6.64 9.81 -19.86
N MET A 503 6.01 9.39 -20.96
CA MET A 503 6.61 8.59 -22.01
C MET A 503 6.94 9.46 -23.22
N ARG A 504 7.86 8.97 -24.06
CA ARG A 504 8.23 9.60 -25.33
C ARG A 504 8.15 8.58 -26.46
N PHE A 505 7.71 9.01 -27.63
CA PHE A 505 7.92 8.27 -28.88
C PHE A 505 8.20 9.26 -30.02
N ASN A 506 8.83 8.78 -31.09
CA ASN A 506 9.20 9.60 -32.23
C ASN A 506 8.59 9.04 -33.51
N LEU A 507 7.86 9.88 -34.24
CA LEU A 507 7.43 9.60 -35.61
C LEU A 507 8.54 10.05 -36.56
N LYS A 508 9.38 9.09 -36.97
CA LYS A 508 10.52 9.37 -37.85
C LYS A 508 10.05 9.62 -39.27
N ASP A 509 10.41 10.78 -39.79
CA ASP A 509 10.18 11.14 -41.18
C ASP A 509 10.96 10.22 -42.14
N LEU A 510 10.52 10.16 -43.39
CA LEU A 510 11.20 9.42 -44.44
C LEU A 510 12.21 10.34 -45.15
N PRO A 511 13.36 9.80 -45.60
CA PRO A 511 14.20 10.46 -46.59
C PRO A 511 13.38 10.98 -47.78
N ARG A 512 13.63 12.22 -48.18
CA ARG A 512 12.86 12.93 -49.20
C ARG A 512 13.34 12.57 -50.60
N ILE A 513 12.39 12.25 -51.48
CA ILE A 513 12.63 12.16 -52.93
C ILE A 513 12.34 13.53 -53.54
N GLU A 514 13.31 14.11 -54.23
CA GLU A 514 13.17 15.40 -54.91
C GLU A 514 12.87 15.20 -56.40
N TRP A 515 11.87 15.90 -56.91
CA TRP A 515 11.53 15.85 -58.34
C TRP A 515 12.58 16.58 -59.18
N ALA A 516 12.97 15.99 -60.30
CA ALA A 516 13.95 16.52 -61.24
C ALA A 516 13.30 16.72 -62.61
N LEU A 517 12.38 17.68 -62.72
CA LEU A 517 11.61 17.91 -63.94
C LEU A 517 12.32 18.90 -64.87
N ASP A 518 12.31 18.56 -66.16
CA ASP A 518 12.69 19.46 -67.24
C ASP A 518 11.40 20.10 -67.81
N SER A 519 10.78 21.05 -67.10
CA SER A 519 9.57 21.75 -67.57
C SER A 519 9.85 23.21 -67.91
N GLU A 520 9.34 23.66 -69.06
CA GLU A 520 9.47 25.06 -69.53
C GLU A 520 8.67 26.05 -68.67
N GLU A 521 7.59 25.58 -68.05
CA GLU A 521 6.71 26.35 -67.17
C GLU A 521 6.52 25.57 -65.86
N GLU A 522 6.55 26.27 -64.73
CA GLU A 522 6.35 25.65 -63.42
C GLU A 522 4.94 25.06 -63.31
N GLY A 523 4.84 23.79 -62.90
CA GLY A 523 3.56 23.11 -62.73
C GLY A 523 2.84 22.72 -64.03
N VAL A 524 3.43 22.91 -65.22
CA VAL A 524 2.84 22.52 -66.52
C VAL A 524 3.73 21.53 -67.24
N TYR A 525 3.14 20.42 -67.69
CA TYR A 525 3.85 19.43 -68.51
C TYR A 525 3.24 19.34 -69.90
N TYR A 526 4.07 19.58 -70.91
CA TYR A 526 3.68 19.51 -72.31
C TYR A 526 4.04 18.17 -72.93
N PHE A 527 3.05 17.44 -73.45
CA PHE A 527 3.29 16.21 -74.21
C PHE A 527 3.09 16.43 -75.72
N MET A 528 3.81 15.65 -76.52
CA MET A 528 3.79 15.73 -77.99
C MET A 528 3.24 14.47 -78.67
N THR A 529 2.98 13.41 -77.92
CA THR A 529 2.46 12.14 -78.41
C THR A 529 0.97 12.22 -78.78
N ALA A 530 0.49 11.29 -79.60
CA ALA A 530 -0.92 11.21 -79.99
C ALA A 530 -1.87 11.00 -78.79
N ARG A 531 -1.42 10.25 -77.78
CA ARG A 531 -2.09 10.06 -76.48
C ARG A 531 -1.36 10.83 -75.39
N PRO A 532 -2.05 11.35 -74.34
CA PRO A 532 -1.39 12.00 -73.22
C PRO A 532 -0.31 11.10 -72.60
N SER A 533 0.90 11.62 -72.45
CA SER A 533 2.02 10.90 -71.87
C SER A 533 2.79 11.78 -70.90
N ILE A 534 3.48 11.15 -69.96
CA ILE A 534 4.30 11.81 -68.95
C ILE A 534 5.63 11.08 -68.81
N ARG A 535 6.70 11.86 -68.60
CA ARG A 535 8.01 11.41 -68.15
C ARG A 535 8.34 12.15 -66.88
N LEU A 536 8.43 11.43 -65.77
CA LEU A 536 8.86 11.97 -64.48
C LEU A 536 10.27 11.48 -64.17
N LYS A 537 11.08 12.34 -63.55
CA LYS A 537 12.40 11.98 -63.01
C LYS A 537 12.52 12.52 -61.60
N TRP A 538 13.38 11.91 -60.79
CA TRP A 538 13.64 12.34 -59.42
C TRP A 538 15.05 11.98 -58.96
N THR A 539 15.50 12.63 -57.90
CA THR A 539 16.77 12.37 -57.22
C THR A 539 16.53 11.98 -55.77
N ILE A 540 17.38 11.09 -55.28
CA ILE A 540 17.44 10.74 -53.86
C ILE A 540 18.87 10.31 -53.52
N ASP A 541 19.35 10.82 -52.39
CA ASP A 541 20.61 10.46 -51.77
C ASP A 541 20.38 9.41 -50.68
N ASN A 542 20.03 8.19 -51.11
CA ASN A 542 19.84 7.06 -50.21
C ASN A 542 20.10 5.75 -50.95
N GLU A 543 21.30 5.19 -50.74
CA GLU A 543 21.77 3.95 -51.38
C GLU A 543 20.92 2.71 -51.02
N LYS A 544 20.09 2.78 -49.98
CA LYS A 544 19.25 1.66 -49.54
C LYS A 544 17.99 1.49 -50.40
N ILE A 545 17.66 2.46 -51.26
CA ILE A 545 16.50 2.41 -52.14
C ILE A 545 16.87 1.69 -53.44
N VAL A 546 16.24 0.53 -53.69
CA VAL A 546 16.55 -0.34 -54.83
C VAL A 546 15.48 -0.31 -55.93
N SER A 547 14.28 0.18 -55.61
CA SER A 547 13.20 0.36 -56.58
C SER A 547 12.24 1.45 -56.14
N TYR A 548 11.33 1.85 -57.03
CA TYR A 548 10.35 2.91 -56.81
C TYR A 548 8.97 2.43 -57.22
N ARG A 549 7.95 3.02 -56.60
CA ARG A 549 6.58 2.93 -57.09
C ARG A 549 5.98 4.32 -57.21
N VAL A 550 5.26 4.54 -58.30
CA VAL A 550 4.62 5.80 -58.64
C VAL A 550 3.12 5.57 -58.76
N LYS A 551 2.35 6.49 -58.20
CA LYS A 551 0.91 6.60 -58.46
C LYS A 551 0.56 8.03 -58.83
N TYR A 552 -0.58 8.19 -59.47
CA TYR A 552 -1.15 9.50 -59.75
C TYR A 552 -2.62 9.57 -59.33
N SER A 553 -3.04 10.76 -58.92
CA SER A 553 -4.42 11.14 -58.59
C SER A 553 -4.90 12.20 -59.58
N ARG A 554 -6.20 12.26 -59.82
CA ARG A 554 -6.88 13.45 -60.37
C ARG A 554 -8.23 13.63 -59.71
N ASP A 555 -8.65 14.88 -59.58
CA ASP A 555 -10.01 15.17 -59.13
C ASP A 555 -10.95 15.31 -60.32
N LEU A 556 -12.09 14.65 -60.22
CA LEU A 556 -13.19 14.70 -61.19
C LEU A 556 -14.46 15.00 -60.41
N ASN A 557 -14.99 16.22 -60.55
CA ASN A 557 -16.24 16.67 -59.91
C ASN A 557 -16.29 16.40 -58.39
N GLY A 558 -15.20 16.73 -57.69
CA GLY A 558 -15.09 16.51 -56.23
C GLY A 558 -14.76 15.07 -55.81
N LYS A 559 -14.53 14.15 -56.76
CA LYS A 559 -14.10 12.78 -56.49
C LYS A 559 -12.68 12.54 -56.99
N THR A 560 -11.77 12.22 -56.07
CA THR A 560 -10.39 11.84 -56.41
C THR A 560 -10.33 10.44 -56.99
N ILE A 561 -9.85 10.30 -58.22
CA ILE A 561 -9.58 9.02 -58.88
C ILE A 561 -8.07 8.76 -58.80
N GLN A 562 -7.68 7.67 -58.15
CA GLN A 562 -6.27 7.26 -58.01
C GLN A 562 -5.93 6.10 -58.93
N SER A 563 -4.72 6.11 -59.50
CA SER A 563 -4.18 4.98 -60.24
C SER A 563 -3.76 3.85 -59.30
N LYS A 564 -3.68 2.62 -59.82
CA LYS A 564 -2.87 1.57 -59.18
C LYS A 564 -1.41 2.02 -59.13
N TRP A 565 -0.68 1.54 -58.12
CA TRP A 565 0.77 1.71 -58.06
C TRP A 565 1.43 1.03 -59.24
N LYS A 566 2.36 1.73 -59.89
CA LYS A 566 3.23 1.19 -60.94
C LYS A 566 4.67 1.24 -60.46
N THR A 567 5.42 0.17 -60.68
CA THR A 567 6.80 0.04 -60.18
C THR A 567 7.83 0.33 -61.26
N THR A 568 9.00 0.82 -60.85
CA THR A 568 10.18 1.01 -61.71
C THR A 568 11.45 0.81 -60.88
N THR A 569 12.54 0.34 -61.49
CA THR A 569 13.86 0.23 -60.85
C THR A 569 14.76 1.42 -61.17
N THR A 570 14.38 2.24 -62.15
CA THR A 570 15.11 3.46 -62.53
C THR A 570 14.56 4.67 -61.78
N LYS A 571 15.34 5.77 -61.74
CA LYS A 571 14.90 7.07 -61.17
C LYS A 571 14.01 7.87 -62.14
N GLU A 572 13.33 7.17 -63.04
CA GLU A 572 12.43 7.73 -64.03
C GLU A 572 11.17 6.88 -64.18
N PHE A 573 10.08 7.54 -64.55
CA PHE A 573 8.80 6.90 -64.80
C PHE A 573 8.13 7.47 -66.04
N ASN A 574 7.88 6.59 -67.01
CA ASN A 574 7.18 6.90 -68.24
C ASN A 574 5.79 6.24 -68.22
N SER A 575 4.73 6.99 -68.54
CA SER A 575 3.37 6.44 -68.65
C SER A 575 2.49 7.19 -69.61
N TYR A 576 1.55 6.48 -70.23
CA TYR A 576 0.38 7.09 -70.85
C TYR A 576 -0.68 7.38 -69.79
N LEU A 577 -1.31 8.54 -69.89
CA LEU A 577 -2.39 8.99 -69.02
C LEU A 577 -3.73 8.96 -69.75
N PRO A 578 -4.85 8.76 -69.03
CA PRO A 578 -6.15 8.59 -69.67
C PRO A 578 -6.67 9.86 -70.36
N THR A 579 -6.24 11.03 -69.91
CA THR A 579 -6.69 12.33 -70.45
C THR A 579 -5.71 13.44 -70.01
N THR A 580 -5.97 14.68 -70.43
CA THR A 580 -5.25 15.89 -70.03
C THR A 580 -5.84 16.50 -68.74
N GLY A 581 -5.22 17.57 -68.24
CA GLY A 581 -5.65 18.29 -67.03
C GLY A 581 -4.70 18.13 -65.85
N LEU A 582 -5.14 18.54 -64.67
CA LEU A 582 -4.34 18.51 -63.44
C LEU A 582 -4.23 17.08 -62.90
N PHE A 583 -2.99 16.66 -62.62
CA PHE A 583 -2.66 15.41 -61.95
C PHE A 583 -1.75 15.68 -60.77
N GLU A 584 -1.95 14.92 -59.71
CA GLU A 584 -1.05 14.85 -58.56
C GLU A 584 -0.25 13.54 -58.64
N PHE A 585 1.08 13.62 -58.52
CA PHE A 585 1.98 12.48 -58.57
C PHE A 585 2.68 12.26 -57.23
N ILE A 586 2.82 11.00 -56.83
CA ILE A 586 3.58 10.61 -55.63
C ILE A 586 4.49 9.45 -55.99
N VAL A 587 5.77 9.56 -55.61
CA VAL A 587 6.73 8.47 -55.70
C VAL A 587 7.18 8.02 -54.31
N GLU A 588 7.29 6.71 -54.14
CA GLU A 588 7.85 6.07 -52.95
C GLU A 588 9.05 5.20 -53.34
N GLY A 589 10.14 5.36 -52.61
CA GLY A 589 11.34 4.54 -52.72
C GLY A 589 11.20 3.30 -51.83
N ILE A 590 11.52 2.14 -52.39
CA ILE A 590 11.40 0.82 -51.77
C ILE A 590 12.80 0.25 -51.53
N THR A 591 13.05 -0.19 -50.30
CA THR A 591 14.31 -0.83 -49.90
C THR A 591 14.40 -2.28 -50.37
N LEU A 592 15.59 -2.88 -50.29
CA LEU A 592 15.81 -4.30 -50.59
C LEU A 592 14.88 -5.23 -49.79
N SER A 593 14.50 -4.83 -48.57
CA SER A 593 13.56 -5.58 -47.73
C SER A 593 12.08 -5.36 -48.08
N GLY A 594 11.77 -4.67 -49.18
CA GLY A 594 10.40 -4.37 -49.61
C GLY A 594 9.67 -3.30 -48.77
N LYS A 595 10.39 -2.52 -47.96
CA LYS A 595 9.80 -1.46 -47.10
C LYS A 595 9.89 -0.10 -47.78
N ILE A 596 8.97 0.81 -47.47
CA ILE A 596 9.06 2.22 -47.91
C ILE A 596 10.22 2.87 -47.15
N GLY A 597 11.27 3.21 -47.89
CA GLY A 597 12.47 3.87 -47.35
C GLY A 597 12.57 5.34 -47.69
N ALA A 598 11.73 5.86 -48.58
CA ALA A 598 11.70 7.26 -48.98
C ALA A 598 10.38 7.64 -49.64
N ARG A 599 10.02 8.93 -49.66
CA ARG A 599 8.81 9.43 -50.32
C ARG A 599 8.99 10.85 -50.84
N SER A 600 8.33 11.18 -51.94
CA SER A 600 8.28 12.56 -52.45
C SER A 600 7.15 13.36 -51.80
N LEU A 601 7.26 14.69 -51.87
CA LEU A 601 6.07 15.53 -51.80
C LEU A 601 5.15 15.27 -53.02
N PRO A 602 3.84 15.52 -52.90
CA PRO A 602 2.94 15.49 -54.03
C PRO A 602 3.36 16.51 -55.08
N LEU A 603 3.48 16.07 -56.33
CA LEU A 603 3.81 16.90 -57.48
C LEU A 603 2.56 17.15 -58.31
N ASN A 604 2.13 18.40 -58.37
CA ASN A 604 0.99 18.81 -59.16
C ASN A 604 1.44 19.26 -60.55
N LEU A 605 0.94 18.61 -61.59
CA LEU A 605 1.23 18.96 -62.98
C LEU A 605 -0.05 19.09 -63.81
N MET A 606 -0.18 20.22 -64.48
CA MET A 606 -1.17 20.46 -65.52
C MET A 606 -0.65 19.86 -66.84
N LEU A 607 -1.23 18.73 -67.27
CA LEU A 607 -0.89 18.13 -68.55
C LEU A 607 -1.59 18.83 -69.71
N LYS A 608 -0.81 19.35 -70.66
CA LYS A 608 -1.29 19.97 -71.89
C LYS A 608 -0.65 19.33 -73.11
N LYS A 609 -1.41 19.19 -74.20
CA LYS A 609 -0.82 18.83 -75.49
C LYS A 609 -0.12 20.07 -76.01
N ARG A 610 1.11 19.91 -76.52
CA ARG A 610 1.81 21.03 -77.16
C ARG A 610 1.22 21.29 -78.54
N ASP A 611 0.78 22.51 -78.77
CA ASP A 611 0.25 22.93 -80.06
C ASP A 611 1.30 22.78 -81.18
N ILE A 612 0.81 22.50 -82.38
CA ILE A 612 1.61 22.56 -83.60
C ILE A 612 1.66 24.00 -84.10
N LEU A 613 2.77 24.39 -84.72
CA LEU A 613 2.94 25.75 -85.20
C LEU A 613 1.89 26.12 -86.27
N PRO A 614 1.43 27.39 -86.29
CA PRO A 614 0.48 27.86 -87.29
C PRO A 614 1.13 27.92 -88.68
N ALA A 615 0.30 27.99 -89.72
CA ALA A 615 0.79 28.06 -91.09
C ALA A 615 1.52 29.39 -91.36
N PRO A 616 2.73 29.36 -91.96
CA PRO A 616 3.37 30.57 -92.45
C PRO A 616 2.53 31.19 -93.57
N THR A 617 2.58 32.51 -93.69
CA THR A 617 1.89 33.24 -94.77
C THR A 617 2.92 33.74 -95.78
N PHE A 618 2.70 33.51 -97.07
CA PHE A 618 3.58 34.06 -98.11
C PHE A 618 3.65 35.60 -98.02
N ALA A 619 4.84 36.15 -98.27
CA ALA A 619 5.05 37.60 -98.26
C ALA A 619 4.18 38.26 -99.34
N LYS A 620 3.74 39.50 -99.10
CA LYS A 620 2.88 40.24 -100.06
C LYS A 620 3.48 40.36 -101.46
N SER A 621 4.81 40.28 -101.57
CA SER A 621 5.56 40.29 -102.83
C SER A 621 5.40 39.02 -103.66
N VAL A 622 4.91 37.92 -103.09
CA VAL A 622 4.74 36.64 -103.78
C VAL A 622 3.30 36.56 -104.36
N PRO A 623 3.13 36.60 -105.69
CA PRO A 623 1.81 36.57 -106.31
C PRO A 623 1.13 35.20 -106.14
N LEU A 624 -0.21 35.16 -106.26
CA LEU A 624 -1.00 33.93 -106.22
C LEU A 624 -0.59 32.92 -107.31
N LYS A 625 -0.17 33.44 -108.46
CA LYS A 625 0.38 32.67 -109.59
C LYS A 625 1.81 33.12 -109.84
N ILE A 626 2.76 32.21 -109.64
CA ILE A 626 4.18 32.44 -109.83
C ILE A 626 4.57 31.91 -111.22
N LEU A 627 5.17 32.75 -112.05
CA LEU A 627 5.81 32.32 -113.28
C LEU A 627 7.30 32.08 -112.97
N SER A 628 7.81 30.88 -113.23
CA SER A 628 9.23 30.62 -113.02
C SER A 628 10.10 31.26 -114.11
N GLU A 629 11.39 31.37 -113.84
CA GLU A 629 12.40 31.59 -114.87
C GLU A 629 12.41 30.44 -115.90
N LYS A 630 12.98 30.67 -117.09
CA LYS A 630 13.10 29.66 -118.17
C LYS A 630 13.91 28.42 -117.80
N ASN A 631 14.69 28.49 -116.72
CA ASN A 631 15.48 27.39 -116.16
C ASN A 631 14.71 26.58 -115.10
N GLY A 632 13.44 26.92 -114.83
CA GLY A 632 12.61 26.27 -113.81
C GLY A 632 12.84 26.77 -112.38
N ASN A 633 13.59 27.88 -112.20
CA ASN A 633 13.88 28.46 -110.89
C ASN A 633 12.92 29.60 -110.55
N PHE A 634 12.62 29.78 -109.27
CA PHE A 634 11.93 30.96 -108.77
C PHE A 634 12.21 31.17 -107.27
N GLN A 635 12.08 32.41 -106.83
CA GLN A 635 12.24 32.80 -105.43
C GLN A 635 10.88 32.90 -104.74
N ILE A 636 10.85 32.51 -103.47
CA ILE A 636 9.70 32.66 -102.59
C ILE A 636 10.14 33.20 -101.23
N GLN A 637 9.24 33.93 -100.60
CA GLN A 637 9.41 34.50 -99.28
C GLN A 637 8.10 34.39 -98.50
N TRP A 638 8.19 34.20 -97.20
CA TRP A 638 7.06 34.12 -96.28
C TRP A 638 7.35 34.88 -94.98
N ASN A 639 6.31 35.11 -94.19
CA ASN A 639 6.42 35.75 -92.89
C ASN A 639 6.93 34.74 -91.84
N PRO A 640 7.80 35.16 -90.90
CA PRO A 640 8.30 34.30 -89.84
C PRO A 640 7.17 33.83 -88.91
N VAL A 641 7.21 32.56 -88.51
CA VAL A 641 6.34 31.97 -87.48
C VAL A 641 7.13 31.87 -86.17
N LYS A 642 6.59 32.44 -85.09
CA LYS A 642 7.21 32.39 -83.76
C LYS A 642 7.36 30.93 -83.30
N GLY A 643 8.58 30.52 -82.96
CA GLY A 643 8.92 29.16 -82.54
C GLY A 643 9.33 28.22 -83.68
N ALA A 644 9.33 28.68 -84.93
CA ALA A 644 9.87 27.92 -86.06
C ALA A 644 11.40 27.96 -86.08
N THR A 645 12.04 26.79 -86.13
CA THR A 645 13.50 26.66 -86.29
C THR A 645 13.89 26.48 -87.76
N LYS A 646 12.98 25.94 -88.58
CA LYS A 646 13.12 25.80 -90.04
C LYS A 646 11.76 25.80 -90.73
N TYR A 647 11.75 25.81 -92.05
CA TYR A 647 10.56 25.77 -92.88
C TYR A 647 10.70 24.72 -93.97
N THR A 648 9.60 24.08 -94.32
CA THR A 648 9.53 23.09 -95.40
C THR A 648 8.56 23.58 -96.46
N VAL A 649 9.06 23.77 -97.69
CA VAL A 649 8.26 24.09 -98.87
C VAL A 649 7.95 22.79 -99.61
N GLN A 650 6.68 22.45 -99.69
CA GLN A 650 6.17 21.29 -100.42
C GLN A 650 5.81 21.72 -101.84
N LEU A 651 6.38 21.04 -102.83
CA LEU A 651 5.99 21.12 -104.24
C LEU A 651 4.99 19.99 -104.54
N LYS A 652 3.83 20.35 -105.07
CA LYS A 652 2.72 19.44 -105.38
C LYS A 652 2.45 19.42 -106.87
N ASP A 653 2.12 18.26 -107.41
CA ASP A 653 1.68 18.12 -108.80
C ASP A 653 0.22 18.56 -108.98
N LYS A 654 -0.30 18.46 -110.22
CA LYS A 654 -1.69 18.81 -110.56
C LYS A 654 -2.76 18.00 -109.81
N ASN A 655 -2.40 16.86 -109.22
CA ASN A 655 -3.29 16.00 -108.46
C ASN A 655 -3.19 16.29 -106.94
N GLY A 656 -2.36 17.25 -106.53
CA GLY A 656 -2.11 17.60 -105.14
C GLY A 656 -1.12 16.69 -104.41
N GLN A 657 -0.47 15.75 -105.13
CA GLN A 657 0.54 14.87 -104.53
C GLN A 657 1.84 15.64 -104.32
N VAL A 658 2.42 15.58 -103.11
CA VAL A 658 3.74 16.16 -102.83
C VAL A 658 4.80 15.38 -103.58
N ILE A 659 5.46 16.03 -104.54
CA ILE A 659 6.51 15.45 -105.38
C ILE A 659 7.92 15.84 -104.94
N HIS A 660 8.06 16.92 -104.15
CA HIS A 660 9.34 17.32 -103.56
C HIS A 660 9.13 18.16 -102.29
N GLU A 661 10.04 18.08 -101.32
CA GLU A 661 10.08 18.98 -100.15
C GLU A 661 11.44 19.68 -100.06
N TYR A 662 11.43 21.00 -99.92
CA TYR A 662 12.62 21.82 -99.75
C TYR A 662 12.68 22.37 -98.33
N ASN A 663 13.81 22.22 -97.64
CA ASN A 663 13.99 22.75 -96.29
C ASN A 663 14.80 24.05 -96.31
N PHE A 664 14.34 25.04 -95.56
CA PHE A 664 14.96 26.35 -95.45
C PHE A 664 15.06 26.77 -93.98
N GLU A 665 16.25 27.22 -93.55
CA GLU A 665 16.46 27.78 -92.20
C GLU A 665 16.13 29.29 -92.14
N SER A 666 15.86 29.90 -93.30
CA SER A 666 15.44 31.30 -93.42
C SER A 666 14.01 31.42 -93.94
N THR A 667 13.44 32.63 -93.90
CA THR A 667 12.07 32.91 -94.37
C THR A 667 11.98 33.17 -95.86
N SER A 668 12.99 32.78 -96.63
CA SER A 668 13.02 32.85 -98.08
C SER A 668 13.79 31.67 -98.66
N GLY A 669 13.49 31.30 -99.90
CA GLY A 669 14.14 30.18 -100.54
C GLY A 669 14.00 30.21 -102.05
N THR A 670 14.97 29.61 -102.73
CA THR A 670 14.90 29.37 -104.17
C THR A 670 14.49 27.93 -104.43
N VAL A 671 13.39 27.75 -105.14
CA VAL A 671 13.05 26.46 -105.73
C VAL A 671 13.72 26.38 -107.09
N LYS A 672 14.41 25.27 -107.41
CA LYS A 672 15.28 25.17 -108.59
C LYS A 672 14.96 23.95 -109.45
N ASN A 673 15.31 24.04 -110.73
CA ASN A 673 15.32 22.95 -111.71
C ASN A 673 13.98 22.23 -111.88
N LEU A 674 12.87 22.97 -111.84
CA LEU A 674 11.57 22.38 -112.13
C LEU A 674 11.40 22.12 -113.63
N ASN A 675 10.84 20.95 -113.97
CA ASN A 675 10.45 20.65 -115.34
C ASN A 675 9.26 21.54 -115.78
N PRO A 676 9.07 21.78 -117.08
CA PRO A 676 7.90 22.50 -117.57
C PRO A 676 6.58 21.84 -117.15
N GLY A 677 5.65 22.66 -116.66
CA GLY A 677 4.40 22.16 -116.09
C GLY A 677 3.74 23.13 -115.12
N LYS A 678 2.62 22.70 -114.54
CA LYS A 678 1.91 23.40 -113.48
C LYS A 678 2.06 22.66 -112.17
N TYR A 679 2.38 23.40 -111.12
CA TYR A 679 2.59 22.89 -109.77
C TYR A 679 1.89 23.77 -108.76
N ASP A 680 1.68 23.26 -107.56
CA ASP A 680 1.32 24.06 -106.40
C ASP A 680 2.47 24.02 -105.39
N ILE A 681 2.71 25.13 -104.70
CA ILE A 681 3.61 25.14 -103.55
C ILE A 681 2.89 25.57 -102.27
N SER A 682 3.26 24.95 -101.15
CA SER A 682 2.84 25.38 -99.81
C SER A 682 4.03 25.34 -98.87
N VAL A 683 4.13 26.28 -97.94
CA VAL A 683 5.18 26.31 -96.93
C VAL A 683 4.61 25.92 -95.56
N ALA A 684 5.36 25.15 -94.77
CA ALA A 684 5.03 24.81 -93.40
C ALA A 684 6.21 25.17 -92.49
N SER A 685 5.94 25.68 -91.29
CA SER A 685 6.97 25.87 -90.27
C SER A 685 7.29 24.55 -89.57
N VAL A 686 8.51 24.40 -89.05
CA VAL A 686 8.93 23.26 -88.24
C VAL A 686 9.46 23.78 -86.91
N ASP A 687 9.01 23.19 -85.80
CA ASP A 687 9.42 23.61 -84.46
C ASP A 687 10.76 23.00 -84.02
N GLN A 688 11.23 23.39 -82.83
CA GLN A 688 12.47 22.88 -82.22
C GLN A 688 12.45 21.37 -81.90
N PHE A 689 11.30 20.70 -82.02
CA PHE A 689 11.14 19.25 -81.83
C PHE A 689 10.98 18.53 -83.18
N ASP A 690 11.34 19.19 -84.28
CA ASP A 690 11.20 18.70 -85.66
C ASP A 690 9.74 18.37 -86.06
N ARG A 691 8.74 18.95 -85.37
CA ARG A 691 7.33 18.78 -85.73
C ARG A 691 6.92 19.80 -86.78
N LYS A 692 6.42 19.31 -87.91
CA LYS A 692 5.85 20.12 -88.98
C LYS A 692 4.51 20.73 -88.54
N GLY A 693 4.39 22.04 -88.67
CA GLY A 693 3.18 22.81 -88.43
C GLY A 693 2.19 22.73 -89.59
N LEU A 694 1.16 23.57 -89.54
CA LEU A 694 0.18 23.66 -90.62
C LEU A 694 0.84 24.19 -91.91
N SER A 695 0.38 23.71 -93.07
CA SER A 695 0.82 24.23 -94.37
C SER A 695 0.07 25.51 -94.72
N SER A 696 0.75 26.44 -95.37
CA SER A 696 0.17 27.64 -95.96
C SER A 696 -0.86 27.30 -97.04
N GLU A 697 -1.64 28.29 -97.45
CA GLU A 697 -2.35 28.23 -98.72
C GLU A 697 -1.39 27.95 -99.88
N ASN A 698 -1.89 27.29 -100.94
CA ASN A 698 -1.09 27.00 -102.11
C ASN A 698 -0.81 28.27 -102.93
N ARG A 699 0.30 28.27 -103.67
CA ARG A 699 0.57 29.18 -104.80
C ARG A 699 0.75 28.35 -106.07
N GLU A 700 0.03 28.71 -107.13
CA GLU A 700 0.15 28.05 -108.43
C GLU A 700 1.47 28.50 -109.06
N VAL A 701 2.32 27.55 -109.44
CA VAL A 701 3.58 27.80 -110.14
C VAL A 701 3.44 27.26 -111.56
N THR A 702 3.64 28.14 -112.55
CA THR A 702 3.73 27.73 -113.95
C THR A 702 5.18 27.82 -114.42
N VAL A 703 5.71 26.70 -114.90
CA VAL A 703 7.04 26.62 -115.51
C VAL A 703 6.85 26.60 -117.03
N PRO A 704 7.29 27.63 -117.77
CA PRO A 704 7.04 27.73 -119.21
C PRO A 704 7.78 26.64 -120.00
N ASN A 705 7.17 26.16 -121.09
CA ASN A 705 7.75 25.16 -122.00
C ASN A 705 8.97 25.65 -122.80
N SER A 706 9.51 26.84 -122.51
CA SER A 706 10.67 27.40 -123.22
C SER A 706 11.98 26.98 -122.54
N SER A 707 12.58 25.89 -123.03
CA SER A 707 13.92 25.44 -122.66
C SER A 707 14.99 26.42 -123.14
N ASN A 708 15.79 26.96 -122.21
CA ASN A 708 17.06 27.65 -122.53
C ASN A 708 18.28 26.76 -122.18
N ILE A 709 18.11 25.44 -122.11
CA ILE A 709 19.25 24.51 -122.06
C ILE A 709 19.87 24.51 -123.46
N GLN A 710 21.01 25.20 -123.62
CA GLN A 710 21.85 25.04 -124.80
C GLN A 710 22.30 23.57 -124.89
N ALA A 711 22.02 22.93 -126.02
CA ALA A 711 22.61 21.65 -126.37
C ALA A 711 24.15 21.76 -126.29
N PRO A 712 24.84 20.79 -125.67
CA PRO A 712 26.31 20.77 -125.67
C PRO A 712 26.81 20.73 -127.11
N LYS A 713 27.67 21.70 -127.47
CA LYS A 713 28.39 21.71 -128.76
C LYS A 713 29.29 20.48 -128.83
N LEU A 714 29.01 19.58 -129.78
CA LEU A 714 29.93 18.52 -130.20
C LEU A 714 31.30 19.14 -130.53
N LYS A 715 32.33 18.84 -129.73
CA LYS A 715 33.73 19.02 -130.13
C LYS A 715 34.21 17.71 -130.75
N GLY A 716 34.77 17.85 -131.95
CA GLY A 716 35.10 16.81 -132.90
C GLY A 716 35.74 15.55 -132.34
N ILE A 717 35.28 14.45 -132.93
CA ILE A 717 35.99 13.20 -133.14
C ILE A 717 37.47 13.47 -133.47
N LYS A 718 38.38 12.79 -132.76
CA LYS A 718 39.65 12.35 -133.35
C LYS A 718 39.65 10.83 -133.35
N VAL A 719 39.60 10.29 -134.56
CA VAL A 719 39.92 8.90 -134.87
C VAL A 719 41.42 8.70 -134.64
N LYS A 720 41.77 7.67 -133.87
CA LYS A 720 42.86 6.76 -134.19
C LYS A 720 42.51 5.38 -133.66
#